data_AF-A0A4R5AM10-F1
#
_entry.id   AF-A0A4R5AM10-F1
#
_cell.length_a   1.000
_cell.length_b   1.000
_cell.length_c   1.000
_cell.angle_alpha   90.00
_cell.angle_beta   90.00
_cell.angle_gamma   90.00
#
_symmetry.space_group_name_H-M   'P 1'
#
loop_
_entity.id
_entity.type
_entity.pdbx_description
1 polymer ?
#
loop_
_entity_poly.entity_id
_entity_poly.type
_entity_poly.pdbx_seq_one_letter_code
_entity_poly.pdbx_strand_id
1 'polypeptide(L)'
;MECPRSSTRSRRRCARSGRRATSCSCPDAWDTFNLYNTKGAPYAYPLERPADHDTSYPAGLSPDPDDDVAVRNTTGALLLIAGLTNFNDGNGAGFNGALAARNAVQSGVLGVSMDHVDRVVRDWLAYKIRTGALDGETNPYNSSVIPPNPTPNQLESSKELALLAAREQIVLLKNRDGVLTLDPRQVRTLAVVGPLADVNLRDYYSPRPPARVTPLQGIVDKLGADRVRFDNGTDVVAWQSVAHGTFVTNGTGNAPMTAAFTPANAPIERGYQLADGSHVGPGQAFHDYDWGFDQHMFRSVATGNYVNSNQAIVNNATELRTSQATMVDNNIWNINVNFHHLRNEDGTRSIYGVDYIQDDQFYRWFTNGRYVQADSDVQRTLRPTLTYDAFAAGDETVRAPAKFTEHLLESGAERAAAAAGAADYAVVVIGNHVLTNARESQDRPGLALSPQHAELVRATAAARPGRTVVVIVSSYPFAVKEIEDNPDVAPVLYTSHAGQAAGTALADVLFGDYAPAGRLSATWLVDESSLPAMGPDADGHDDHYTVDMLEYDVISSKRTYRYSDAPHVYPFGHGLTYTEFRYHDLSYRRLANADAPFEVGFGLTNTGATTSDEVVQVYLRSRDSAYGDRVPRKQLVGFQRVKAIAPGETRRVSIRVDPQDMFVWDVVRQRPVVETGDHDLMVGASSEDIRLDGLLFIKGERIGGLDLTTVRNAWEHYTMSSGITHWEVSKRNTLQRAGGYHSVGSRRDGDWIGFTKVLLNGVNGIELRVATTTHDWADLTGAAIDIRIDAPDGPRLGTVAVGPTDGLQDFVTLRAPLPGRPGTRGSHDLYLVFRSGGIYLDTVQLLHARPRGA
;
A
#
# COMPACT_ATOMS: atom_id res chain seq x y z
N MET A 1 16.31 22.99 21.97
CA MET A 1 15.75 24.31 22.33
C MET A 1 14.70 24.14 23.42
N GLU A 2 14.76 24.94 24.49
CA GLU A 2 13.65 25.06 25.45
C GLU A 2 12.38 25.51 24.69
N CYS A 3 11.27 24.82 24.96
CA CYS A 3 9.95 25.21 24.46
C CYS A 3 9.68 26.66 24.89
N PRO A 4 9.40 27.61 23.97
CA PRO A 4 9.10 28.98 24.38
C PRO A 4 7.90 28.90 25.32
N ARG A 5 8.07 29.42 26.54
CA ARG A 5 7.00 29.51 27.55
C ARG A 5 5.79 30.18 26.92
N SER A 6 4.85 29.37 26.42
CA SER A 6 3.56 29.86 25.94
C SER A 6 2.92 30.63 27.09
N SER A 7 2.57 31.87 26.80
CA SER A 7 2.03 32.79 27.81
C SER A 7 0.87 32.12 28.56
N THR A 8 0.84 32.35 29.87
CA THR A 8 -0.13 31.83 30.86
C THR A 8 -1.61 32.11 30.52
N ARG A 9 -1.91 32.81 29.40
CA ARG A 9 -3.25 33.00 28.84
C ARG A 9 -3.79 31.80 28.04
N SER A 10 -2.95 30.97 27.40
CA SER A 10 -3.43 29.83 26.60
C SER A 10 -3.99 28.70 27.47
N ARG A 11 -3.30 28.37 28.57
CA ARG A 11 -3.73 27.31 29.52
C ARG A 11 -5.06 27.61 30.21
N ARG A 12 -5.41 28.88 30.43
CA ARG A 12 -6.69 29.27 31.07
C ARG A 12 -7.91 29.19 30.13
N ARG A 13 -7.73 29.12 28.80
CA ARG A 13 -8.86 28.91 27.86
C ARG A 13 -9.27 27.44 27.73
N CYS A 14 -8.37 26.48 27.92
CA CYS A 14 -8.72 25.05 27.89
C CYS A 14 -9.63 24.65 29.06
N ALA A 15 -9.39 25.17 30.27
CA ALA A 15 -10.13 24.75 31.46
C ALA A 15 -11.59 25.27 31.56
N ARG A 16 -12.02 26.21 30.70
CA ARG A 16 -13.37 26.81 30.77
C ARG A 16 -14.34 26.38 29.65
N SER A 17 -13.93 25.52 28.72
CA SER A 17 -14.74 25.19 27.53
C SER A 17 -15.37 23.79 27.53
N GLY A 18 -15.25 23.00 28.60
CA GLY A 18 -15.93 21.69 28.69
C GLY A 18 -15.55 20.67 27.59
N ARG A 19 -14.39 20.83 26.94
CA ARG A 19 -13.90 19.90 25.91
C ARG A 19 -13.31 18.63 26.51
N ARG A 20 -13.66 17.47 25.94
CA ARG A 20 -12.87 16.23 26.05
C ARG A 20 -11.49 16.46 25.45
N ALA A 21 -10.46 15.99 26.13
CA ALA A 21 -9.06 16.09 25.72
C ALA A 21 -8.76 15.08 24.60
N THR A 22 -9.04 15.48 23.36
CA THR A 22 -8.47 14.85 22.17
C THR A 22 -7.79 15.95 21.35
N SER A 23 -6.55 15.70 20.94
CA SER A 23 -5.62 16.57 20.18
C SER A 23 -4.99 17.77 20.92
N CYS A 24 -4.05 17.47 21.82
CA CYS A 24 -2.84 18.30 21.96
C CYS A 24 -1.64 17.35 21.89
N SER A 25 -1.37 16.79 20.71
CA SER A 25 -0.02 16.32 20.39
C SER A 25 0.81 17.57 20.10
N CYS A 26 1.95 17.72 20.78
CA CYS A 26 3.03 18.50 20.20
C CYS A 26 3.50 17.69 18.99
N PRO A 27 3.48 18.24 17.77
CA PRO A 27 4.09 17.57 16.64
C PRO A 27 5.55 17.29 17.01
N ASP A 28 5.98 16.03 16.89
CA ASP A 28 7.40 15.78 16.79
C ASP A 28 7.90 16.25 15.41
N ALA A 29 9.22 16.35 15.24
CA ALA A 29 9.78 16.86 13.98
C ALA A 29 9.41 15.97 12.76
N TRP A 30 9.00 14.73 13.00
CA TRP A 30 8.57 13.75 11.99
C TRP A 30 7.08 13.93 11.65
N ASP A 31 6.21 14.26 12.61
CA ASP A 31 4.82 14.67 12.38
C ASP A 31 4.71 16.01 11.62
N THR A 32 5.78 16.81 11.63
CA THR A 32 5.91 18.03 10.82
C THR A 32 6.59 17.82 9.47
N PHE A 33 6.89 16.58 9.07
CA PHE A 33 7.50 16.37 7.77
C PHE A 33 6.59 16.82 6.64
N ASN A 34 7.24 17.38 5.63
CA ASN A 34 6.65 18.18 4.60
C ASN A 34 5.87 17.32 3.59
N LEU A 35 4.62 16.97 3.91
CA LEU A 35 3.68 16.28 3.01
C LEU A 35 3.25 17.14 1.79
N TYR A 36 3.82 18.35 1.67
CA TYR A 36 3.43 19.41 0.74
C TYR A 36 4.59 19.99 -0.06
N ASN A 37 5.77 19.34 -0.01
CA ASN A 37 6.82 19.57 -0.99
C ASN A 37 7.47 18.23 -1.37
N THR A 38 8.21 18.26 -2.48
CA THR A 38 8.91 17.10 -3.01
C THR A 38 10.01 16.67 -2.05
N LYS A 39 9.79 15.69 -1.17
CA LYS A 39 10.82 15.24 -0.21
C LYS A 39 10.86 13.73 0.00
N GLY A 40 10.16 12.96 -0.82
CA GLY A 40 10.39 11.52 -0.86
C GLY A 40 11.61 11.20 -1.72
N ALA A 41 12.39 10.23 -1.28
CA ALA A 41 13.41 9.60 -2.09
C ALA A 41 13.14 8.08 -2.06
N PRO A 42 13.43 7.35 -3.14
CA PRO A 42 13.49 5.90 -3.09
C PRO A 42 14.48 5.46 -2.01
N TYR A 43 13.98 4.70 -1.05
CA TYR A 43 14.81 3.99 -0.09
C TYR A 43 15.46 2.82 -0.86
N ALA A 44 16.73 2.91 -1.22
CA ALA A 44 17.41 1.79 -1.86
C ALA A 44 17.81 0.74 -0.79
N TYR A 45 17.29 -0.48 -0.91
CA TYR A 45 17.86 -1.70 -0.33
C TYR A 45 18.38 -2.53 -1.52
N PRO A 46 19.59 -3.14 -1.50
CA PRO A 46 20.61 -3.19 -0.46
C PRO A 46 21.91 -2.43 -0.83
N LEU A 47 22.51 -1.81 0.19
CA LEU A 47 23.90 -1.35 0.15
C LEU A 47 24.84 -2.57 0.22
N GLU A 48 25.63 -2.81 -0.83
CA GLU A 48 26.81 -3.68 -0.71
C GLU A 48 27.78 -3.11 0.33
N ARG A 49 28.30 -4.00 1.19
CA ARG A 49 29.17 -3.68 2.32
C ARG A 49 30.61 -3.39 1.84
N PRO A 50 31.23 -2.26 2.19
CA PRO A 50 32.68 -2.13 2.15
C PRO A 50 33.29 -2.77 3.40
N ALA A 51 34.34 -3.59 3.21
CA ALA A 51 34.98 -4.33 4.29
C ALA A 51 35.88 -3.45 5.19
N ASP A 52 36.37 -2.30 4.72
CA ASP A 52 37.50 -1.64 5.37
C ASP A 52 37.35 -0.10 5.37
N HIS A 53 37.17 0.48 6.57
CA HIS A 53 37.37 1.89 7.01
C HIS A 53 36.15 2.72 7.49
N ASP A 54 36.43 3.38 8.63
CA ASP A 54 35.80 4.42 9.45
C ASP A 54 34.27 4.67 9.37
N THR A 55 33.61 4.53 10.52
CA THR A 55 32.15 4.40 10.71
C THR A 55 31.30 5.52 10.10
N SER A 56 30.92 5.36 8.83
CA SER A 56 29.83 6.06 8.16
C SER A 56 28.69 5.05 7.90
N TYR A 57 27.46 5.39 8.30
CA TYR A 57 26.32 4.46 8.43
C TYR A 57 26.69 3.17 9.20
N PRO A 58 26.52 3.17 10.53
CA PRO A 58 27.16 2.16 11.33
C PRO A 58 26.60 0.79 10.95
N ALA A 59 27.45 -0.22 11.05
CA ALA A 59 27.08 -1.55 11.51
C ALA A 59 26.08 -1.54 12.71
N GLY A 60 25.76 -0.38 13.30
CA GLY A 60 24.90 -0.14 14.47
C GLY A 60 23.45 0.19 14.20
N LEU A 61 22.93 -0.19 13.04
CA LEU A 61 21.50 -0.43 12.92
C LEU A 61 21.18 -1.84 12.43
N SER A 62 22.17 -2.67 12.09
CA SER A 62 21.93 -4.09 11.99
C SER A 62 21.79 -4.61 13.43
N PRO A 63 20.65 -5.21 13.81
CA PRO A 63 20.53 -5.90 15.08
C PRO A 63 21.23 -7.26 15.02
N ASP A 64 22.39 -7.35 14.36
CA ASP A 64 23.09 -8.62 14.25
C ASP A 64 23.63 -8.99 15.65
N PRO A 65 23.25 -10.13 16.23
CA PRO A 65 23.82 -10.61 17.49
C PRO A 65 25.36 -10.66 17.48
N ASP A 66 25.96 -10.78 16.30
CA ASP A 66 27.40 -10.90 16.09
C ASP A 66 28.12 -9.54 15.96
N ASP A 67 27.39 -8.40 15.96
CA ASP A 67 27.99 -7.06 15.91
C ASP A 67 28.77 -6.68 17.19
N ASP A 68 29.74 -5.77 17.06
CA ASP A 68 30.55 -5.27 18.19
C ASP A 68 29.67 -4.71 19.34
N VAL A 69 30.12 -4.87 20.59
CA VAL A 69 29.47 -4.28 21.78
C VAL A 69 29.34 -2.75 21.65
N ALA A 70 30.33 -2.06 21.08
CA ALA A 70 30.28 -0.62 20.87
C ALA A 70 29.13 -0.21 19.93
N VAL A 71 28.92 -1.03 18.90
CA VAL A 71 27.87 -0.88 17.90
C VAL A 71 26.50 -1.06 18.56
N ARG A 72 26.30 -2.16 19.29
CA ARG A 72 25.05 -2.42 20.04
C ARG A 72 24.73 -1.35 21.08
N ASN A 73 25.72 -0.88 21.84
CA ASN A 73 25.52 0.19 22.82
C ASN A 73 25.12 1.51 22.15
N THR A 74 25.70 1.82 20.97
CA THR A 74 25.32 2.99 20.19
C THR A 74 23.87 2.88 19.72
N THR A 75 23.43 1.72 19.22
CA THR A 75 22.02 1.45 18.88
C THR A 75 21.12 1.68 20.10
N GLY A 76 21.46 1.12 21.25
CA GLY A 76 20.71 1.33 22.50
C GLY A 76 20.60 2.80 22.91
N ALA A 77 21.68 3.57 22.75
CA ALA A 77 21.69 5.02 22.98
C ALA A 77 20.72 5.74 22.04
N LEU A 78 20.78 5.45 20.73
CA LEU A 78 19.92 6.07 19.72
C LEU A 78 18.44 5.78 19.98
N LEU A 79 18.09 4.54 20.34
CA LEU A 79 16.71 4.15 20.65
C LEU A 79 16.15 4.91 21.87
N LEU A 80 16.96 5.08 22.92
CA LEU A 80 16.60 5.90 24.09
C LEU A 80 16.41 7.37 23.71
N ILE A 81 17.29 7.93 22.87
CA ILE A 81 17.19 9.33 22.42
C ILE A 81 15.98 9.53 21.50
N ALA A 82 15.65 8.55 20.66
CA ALA A 82 14.44 8.53 19.83
C ALA A 82 13.16 8.47 20.68
N GLY A 83 13.25 7.97 21.92
CA GLY A 83 12.11 7.84 22.83
C GLY A 83 11.33 6.54 22.65
N LEU A 84 11.94 5.52 22.05
CA LEU A 84 11.28 4.24 21.84
C LEU A 84 11.06 3.54 23.20
N THR A 85 9.81 3.15 23.49
CA THR A 85 9.41 2.65 24.81
C THR A 85 9.36 1.12 24.94
N ASN A 86 9.48 0.39 23.82
CA ASN A 86 9.54 -1.06 23.80
C ASN A 86 10.58 -1.51 22.77
N PHE A 87 11.51 -2.37 23.18
CA PHE A 87 12.64 -2.85 22.38
C PHE A 87 12.49 -4.31 21.95
N ASN A 88 11.28 -4.88 22.05
CA ASN A 88 11.00 -6.27 21.74
C ASN A 88 9.80 -6.37 20.80
N ASP A 89 10.02 -6.89 19.60
CA ASP A 89 9.00 -7.28 18.62
C ASP A 89 8.47 -8.70 18.87
N GLY A 90 9.01 -9.41 19.87
CA GLY A 90 8.59 -10.74 20.28
C GLY A 90 9.18 -11.87 19.44
N ASN A 91 10.04 -11.59 18.45
CA ASN A 91 10.60 -12.62 17.56
C ASN A 91 11.89 -13.29 18.09
N GLY A 92 12.40 -12.85 19.24
CA GLY A 92 13.62 -13.43 19.82
C GLY A 92 14.89 -13.11 19.04
N ALA A 93 14.90 -12.05 18.22
CA ALA A 93 16.10 -11.55 17.56
C ALA A 93 17.24 -11.34 18.58
N GLY A 94 18.46 -11.62 18.16
CA GLY A 94 19.65 -11.62 19.01
C GLY A 94 20.02 -10.27 19.62
N PHE A 95 19.37 -9.18 19.19
CA PHE A 95 19.55 -7.85 19.77
C PHE A 95 18.75 -7.66 21.06
N ASN A 96 19.44 -7.74 22.20
CA ASN A 96 18.86 -7.38 23.49
C ASN A 96 18.89 -5.85 23.70
N GLY A 97 17.85 -5.17 23.20
CA GLY A 97 17.74 -3.71 23.28
C GLY A 97 17.78 -3.14 24.71
N ALA A 98 17.29 -3.90 25.71
CA ALA A 98 17.35 -3.49 27.11
C ALA A 98 18.80 -3.51 27.66
N LEU A 99 19.58 -4.54 27.31
CA LEU A 99 20.99 -4.61 27.68
C LEU A 99 21.80 -3.52 26.96
N ALA A 100 21.56 -3.33 25.66
CA ALA A 100 22.17 -2.27 24.87
C ALA A 100 21.90 -0.87 25.46
N ALA A 101 20.64 -0.57 25.79
CA ALA A 101 20.24 0.69 26.41
C ALA A 101 20.88 0.88 27.80
N ARG A 102 20.95 -0.16 28.62
CA ARG A 102 21.64 -0.11 29.92
C ARG A 102 23.12 0.22 29.74
N ASN A 103 23.81 -0.51 28.88
CA ASN A 103 25.25 -0.33 28.65
C ASN A 103 25.54 1.05 28.05
N ALA A 104 24.68 1.55 27.17
CA ALA A 104 24.76 2.90 26.62
C ALA A 104 24.75 3.98 27.71
N VAL A 105 23.81 3.89 28.67
CA VAL A 105 23.73 4.81 29.81
C VAL A 105 24.94 4.67 30.72
N GLN A 106 25.41 3.44 30.98
CA GLN A 106 26.58 3.21 31.83
C GLN A 106 27.88 3.75 31.22
N SER A 107 28.01 3.66 29.89
CA SER A 107 29.18 4.15 29.14
C SER A 107 29.09 5.64 28.76
N GLY A 108 27.91 6.25 28.87
CA GLY A 108 27.67 7.63 28.45
C GLY A 108 27.78 7.85 26.94
N VAL A 109 27.64 6.79 26.13
CA VAL A 109 27.72 6.86 24.67
C VAL A 109 26.68 7.85 24.15
N LEU A 110 27.10 8.78 23.28
CA LEU A 110 26.27 9.88 22.76
C LEU A 110 25.66 10.80 23.84
N GLY A 111 26.17 10.76 25.07
CA GLY A 111 25.69 11.59 26.19
C GLY A 111 24.35 11.13 26.76
N VAL A 112 23.92 9.89 26.49
CA VAL A 112 22.70 9.36 27.11
C VAL A 112 22.88 9.18 28.62
N SER A 113 21.78 9.36 29.34
CA SER A 113 21.73 9.39 30.80
C SER A 113 20.46 8.73 31.32
N MET A 114 20.34 8.59 32.64
CA MET A 114 19.10 8.16 33.28
C MET A 114 17.90 9.06 32.95
N ASP A 115 18.11 10.33 32.60
CA ASP A 115 17.00 11.22 32.20
C ASP A 115 16.29 10.72 30.93
N HIS A 116 17.03 10.10 30.02
CA HIS A 116 16.46 9.51 28.79
C HIS A 116 15.62 8.28 29.12
N VAL A 117 16.09 7.46 30.06
CA VAL A 117 15.35 6.30 30.58
C VAL A 117 14.09 6.76 31.28
N ASP A 118 14.18 7.76 32.16
CA ASP A 118 13.05 8.32 32.90
C ASP A 118 11.98 8.90 31.98
N ARG A 119 12.38 9.53 30.86
CA ARG A 119 11.45 10.00 29.83
C ARG A 119 10.66 8.83 29.22
N VAL A 120 11.37 7.82 28.73
CA VAL A 120 10.76 6.63 28.10
C VAL A 120 9.83 5.89 29.06
N VAL A 121 10.26 5.71 30.31
CA VAL A 121 9.45 5.06 31.36
C VAL A 121 8.22 5.91 31.70
N ARG A 122 8.36 7.23 31.77
CA ARG A 122 7.24 8.14 32.03
C ARG A 122 6.16 8.04 30.95
N ASP A 123 6.55 7.94 29.68
CA ASP A 123 5.58 7.79 28.58
C ASP A 123 4.82 6.47 28.68
N TRP A 124 5.52 5.37 29.00
CA TRP A 124 4.90 4.06 29.23
C TRP A 124 3.97 4.06 30.46
N LEU A 125 4.38 4.68 31.57
CA LEU A 125 3.54 4.83 32.75
C LEU A 125 2.32 5.72 32.47
N ALA A 126 2.49 6.81 31.72
CA ALA A 126 1.39 7.67 31.32
C ALA A 126 0.37 6.91 30.47
N TYR A 127 0.82 6.05 29.55
CA TYR A 127 -0.06 5.13 28.83
C TYR A 127 -0.83 4.21 29.79
N LYS A 128 -0.13 3.53 30.70
CA LYS A 128 -0.78 2.64 31.69
C LYS A 128 -1.77 3.36 32.61
N ILE A 129 -1.48 4.59 33.03
CA ILE A 129 -2.40 5.41 33.83
C ILE A 129 -3.63 5.79 33.00
N ARG A 130 -3.45 6.25 31.76
CA ARG A 130 -4.57 6.68 30.89
C ARG A 130 -5.49 5.53 30.51
N THR A 131 -4.98 4.31 30.42
CA THR A 131 -5.79 3.10 30.18
C THR A 131 -6.39 2.51 31.46
N GLY A 132 -6.07 3.08 32.62
CA GLY A 132 -6.48 2.57 33.94
C GLY A 132 -5.85 1.22 34.29
N ALA A 133 -4.77 0.82 33.62
CA ALA A 133 -4.08 -0.45 33.88
C ALA A 133 -3.45 -0.50 35.29
N LEU A 134 -3.29 0.65 35.95
CA LEU A 134 -2.78 0.77 37.33
C LEU A 134 -3.89 0.99 38.37
N ASP A 135 -5.14 1.09 37.94
CA ASP A 135 -6.27 1.50 38.80
C ASP A 135 -6.89 0.30 39.55
N GLY A 136 -6.33 -0.89 39.39
CA GLY A 136 -6.81 -2.12 40.03
C GLY A 136 -8.29 -2.38 39.70
N GLU A 137 -9.08 -2.68 40.74
CA GLU A 137 -10.52 -2.95 40.63
C GLU A 137 -11.37 -1.71 40.31
N THR A 138 -10.81 -0.50 40.41
CA THR A 138 -11.55 0.72 40.06
C THR A 138 -11.63 0.95 38.55
N ASN A 139 -10.81 0.26 37.76
CA ASN A 139 -10.97 0.18 36.32
C ASN A 139 -12.05 -0.86 35.97
N PRO A 140 -13.19 -0.44 35.38
CA PRO A 140 -14.26 -1.36 35.02
C PRO A 140 -13.85 -2.36 33.93
N TYR A 141 -12.72 -2.15 33.25
CA TYR A 141 -12.18 -3.03 32.22
C TYR A 141 -11.01 -3.89 32.71
N ASN A 142 -10.72 -3.88 34.01
CA ASN A 142 -9.73 -4.79 34.58
C ASN A 142 -10.18 -6.25 34.38
N SER A 143 -9.25 -7.15 34.08
CA SER A 143 -9.54 -8.58 33.89
C SER A 143 -10.06 -9.27 35.14
N SER A 144 -9.86 -8.69 36.34
CA SER A 144 -10.50 -9.13 37.58
C SER A 144 -11.98 -8.71 37.69
N VAL A 145 -12.41 -7.69 36.94
CA VAL A 145 -13.77 -7.14 36.94
C VAL A 145 -14.59 -7.67 35.76
N ILE A 146 -14.00 -7.69 34.56
CA ILE A 146 -14.56 -8.33 33.37
C ILE A 146 -13.70 -9.56 33.08
N PRO A 147 -14.16 -10.78 33.41
CA PRO A 147 -13.40 -11.98 33.13
C PRO A 147 -13.17 -12.10 31.61
N PRO A 148 -11.98 -12.57 31.16
CA PRO A 148 -11.70 -12.76 29.76
C PRO A 148 -12.77 -13.63 29.09
N ASN A 149 -13.42 -13.11 28.05
CA ASN A 149 -14.27 -13.91 27.19
C ASN A 149 -13.40 -14.54 26.10
N PRO A 150 -13.30 -15.87 26.00
CA PRO A 150 -12.49 -16.53 24.96
C PRO A 150 -13.10 -16.42 23.55
N THR A 151 -14.38 -16.05 23.44
CA THR A 151 -15.11 -15.93 22.17
C THR A 151 -15.87 -14.60 22.05
N PRO A 152 -15.20 -13.45 22.19
CA PRO A 152 -15.87 -12.14 22.21
C PRO A 152 -16.55 -11.80 20.87
N ASN A 153 -16.10 -12.41 19.77
CA ASN A 153 -16.68 -12.33 18.44
C ASN A 153 -17.99 -13.14 18.26
N GLN A 154 -18.35 -13.98 19.22
CA GLN A 154 -19.61 -14.73 19.22
C GLN A 154 -20.74 -14.01 19.96
N LEU A 155 -20.43 -12.93 20.69
CA LEU A 155 -21.44 -12.08 21.31
C LEU A 155 -22.38 -11.52 20.24
N GLU A 156 -23.67 -11.43 20.54
CA GLU A 156 -24.66 -10.95 19.56
C GLU A 156 -24.36 -9.52 19.12
N SER A 157 -24.01 -8.65 20.06
CA SER A 157 -23.59 -7.27 19.74
C SER A 157 -22.34 -7.20 18.85
N SER A 158 -21.39 -8.14 19.00
CA SER A 158 -20.23 -8.24 18.13
C SER A 158 -20.61 -8.71 16.72
N LYS A 159 -21.54 -9.66 16.61
CA LYS A 159 -22.06 -10.13 15.31
C LYS A 159 -22.85 -9.04 14.59
N GLU A 160 -23.71 -8.33 15.31
CA GLU A 160 -24.47 -7.18 14.79
C GLU A 160 -23.54 -6.07 14.30
N LEU A 161 -22.52 -5.72 15.08
CA LEU A 161 -21.52 -4.72 14.68
C LEU A 161 -20.70 -5.17 13.46
N ALA A 162 -20.30 -6.45 13.40
CA ALA A 162 -19.59 -7.01 12.27
C ALA A 162 -20.45 -6.99 10.99
N LEU A 163 -21.74 -7.33 11.10
CA LEU A 163 -22.69 -7.25 9.98
C LEU A 163 -22.92 -5.81 9.53
N LEU A 164 -23.06 -4.88 10.48
CA LEU A 164 -23.19 -3.45 10.17
C LEU A 164 -21.96 -2.93 9.44
N ALA A 165 -20.75 -3.22 9.95
CA ALA A 165 -19.51 -2.82 9.30
C ALA A 165 -19.38 -3.42 7.88
N ALA A 166 -19.73 -4.70 7.72
CA ALA A 166 -19.72 -5.37 6.42
C ALA A 166 -20.71 -4.74 5.43
N ARG A 167 -21.92 -4.38 5.86
CA ARG A 167 -22.92 -3.68 5.02
C ARG A 167 -22.47 -2.26 4.67
N GLU A 168 -21.98 -1.51 5.67
CA GLU A 168 -21.65 -0.10 5.54
C GLU A 168 -20.46 0.18 4.63
N GLN A 169 -19.57 -0.80 4.44
CA GLN A 169 -18.39 -0.65 3.59
C GLN A 169 -18.58 -1.08 2.13
N ILE A 170 -19.65 -1.83 1.79
CA ILE A 170 -19.87 -2.26 0.41
C ILE A 170 -20.05 -1.03 -0.48
N VAL A 171 -19.25 -0.98 -1.56
CA VAL A 171 -19.28 0.08 -2.55
C VAL A 171 -19.95 -0.45 -3.80
N LEU A 172 -21.05 0.18 -4.22
CA LEU A 172 -21.64 -0.05 -5.53
C LEU A 172 -20.89 0.80 -6.55
N LEU A 173 -20.08 0.18 -7.40
CA LEU A 173 -19.21 0.89 -8.34
C LEU A 173 -19.96 1.26 -9.63
N LYS A 174 -20.78 0.33 -10.12
CA LYS A 174 -21.62 0.46 -11.32
C LYS A 174 -22.95 -0.24 -11.08
N ASN A 175 -24.05 0.32 -11.60
CA ASN A 175 -25.38 -0.32 -11.61
C ASN A 175 -26.18 0.13 -12.83
N ARG A 176 -25.81 -0.36 -14.02
CA ARG A 176 -26.49 0.02 -15.26
C ARG A 176 -27.92 -0.53 -15.29
N ASP A 177 -28.84 0.25 -15.87
CA ASP A 177 -30.24 -0.12 -16.08
C ASP A 177 -31.02 -0.47 -14.79
N GLY A 178 -30.47 -0.14 -13.61
CA GLY A 178 -31.10 -0.44 -12.31
C GLY A 178 -31.26 -1.93 -12.03
N VAL A 179 -30.33 -2.77 -12.50
CA VAL A 179 -30.42 -4.24 -12.35
C VAL A 179 -30.44 -4.69 -10.89
N LEU A 180 -29.62 -4.08 -10.02
CA LEU A 180 -29.84 -4.21 -8.58
C LEU A 180 -30.89 -3.20 -8.13
N THR A 181 -31.84 -3.61 -7.27
CA THR A 181 -31.87 -4.85 -6.46
C THR A 181 -32.55 -6.05 -7.15
N LEU A 182 -32.11 -7.27 -6.82
CA LEU A 182 -32.77 -8.51 -7.24
C LEU A 182 -34.01 -8.80 -6.37
N ASP A 183 -35.19 -8.95 -6.94
CA ASP A 183 -36.39 -9.36 -6.18
C ASP A 183 -36.38 -10.90 -5.96
N PRO A 184 -36.23 -11.39 -4.71
CA PRO A 184 -36.15 -12.84 -4.44
C PRO A 184 -37.42 -13.61 -4.81
N ARG A 185 -38.54 -12.92 -5.05
CA ARG A 185 -39.80 -13.52 -5.55
C ARG A 185 -39.80 -13.72 -7.06
N GLN A 186 -38.97 -12.96 -7.79
CA GLN A 186 -38.87 -13.02 -9.25
C GLN A 186 -37.68 -13.86 -9.71
N VAL A 187 -36.62 -13.94 -8.92
CA VAL A 187 -35.48 -14.81 -9.19
C VAL A 187 -35.88 -16.27 -8.95
N ARG A 188 -36.00 -17.04 -10.05
CA ARG A 188 -36.26 -18.48 -9.99
C ARG A 188 -34.96 -19.25 -9.86
N THR A 189 -33.92 -18.81 -10.56
CA THR A 189 -32.60 -19.43 -10.49
C THR A 189 -31.48 -18.38 -10.57
N LEU A 190 -30.43 -18.58 -9.77
CA LEU A 190 -29.26 -17.70 -9.71
C LEU A 190 -27.99 -18.54 -9.83
N ALA A 191 -27.10 -18.20 -10.76
CA ALA A 191 -25.75 -18.77 -10.80
C ALA A 191 -24.83 -17.94 -9.91
N VAL A 192 -24.08 -18.58 -9.02
CA VAL A 192 -23.03 -17.96 -8.21
C VAL A 192 -21.73 -18.64 -8.60
N VAL A 193 -20.83 -17.88 -9.21
CA VAL A 193 -19.61 -18.43 -9.82
C VAL A 193 -18.35 -17.72 -9.37
N GLY A 194 -17.24 -18.44 -9.36
CA GLY A 194 -15.90 -17.89 -9.14
C GLY A 194 -15.23 -18.32 -7.85
N PRO A 195 -13.89 -18.13 -7.76
CA PRO A 195 -13.07 -18.79 -6.75
C PRO A 195 -13.27 -18.22 -5.34
N LEU A 196 -13.92 -17.05 -5.24
CA LEU A 196 -14.27 -16.44 -3.96
C LEU A 196 -15.75 -16.64 -3.58
N ALA A 197 -16.54 -17.36 -4.38
CA ALA A 197 -17.98 -17.51 -4.13
C ALA A 197 -18.31 -18.38 -2.91
N ASP A 198 -17.61 -19.50 -2.69
CA ASP A 198 -17.87 -20.43 -1.57
C ASP A 198 -16.86 -20.29 -0.43
N VAL A 199 -16.14 -19.16 -0.36
CA VAL A 199 -15.11 -18.93 0.66
C VAL A 199 -15.24 -17.55 1.28
N ASN A 200 -14.86 -17.45 2.55
CA ASN A 200 -14.73 -16.20 3.28
C ASN A 200 -13.34 -16.18 3.92
N LEU A 201 -12.43 -15.42 3.29
CA LEU A 201 -11.02 -15.35 3.67
C LEU A 201 -10.81 -14.45 4.89
N ARG A 202 -9.74 -14.72 5.64
CA ARG A 202 -9.38 -14.06 6.89
C ARG A 202 -7.93 -13.63 6.80
N ASP A 203 -7.66 -12.36 7.08
CA ASP A 203 -6.32 -11.78 7.11
C ASP A 203 -5.60 -12.03 8.46
N TYR A 204 -4.27 -11.83 8.52
CA TYR A 204 -3.37 -12.19 9.64
C TYR A 204 -3.90 -11.77 11.02
N TYR A 205 -4.20 -10.48 11.19
CA TYR A 205 -4.53 -9.86 12.49
C TYR A 205 -6.02 -9.83 12.85
N SER A 206 -6.85 -10.62 12.18
CA SER A 206 -8.29 -10.59 12.42
C SER A 206 -8.75 -11.69 13.41
N PRO A 207 -9.87 -11.52 14.12
CA PRO A 207 -10.39 -12.54 15.04
C PRO A 207 -10.65 -13.90 14.35
N ARG A 208 -10.64 -15.00 15.12
CA ARG A 208 -10.94 -16.36 14.63
C ARG A 208 -12.39 -16.75 15.00
N PRO A 209 -13.40 -16.37 14.21
CA PRO A 209 -14.78 -16.80 14.46
C PRO A 209 -14.95 -18.29 14.14
N PRO A 210 -15.85 -18.99 14.85
CA PRO A 210 -16.13 -20.41 14.60
C PRO A 210 -16.76 -20.64 13.22
N ALA A 211 -17.45 -19.63 12.67
CA ALA A 211 -18.14 -19.68 11.40
C ALA A 211 -18.01 -18.33 10.70
N ARG A 212 -17.91 -18.37 9.37
CA ARG A 212 -17.91 -17.20 8.49
C ARG A 212 -18.86 -17.46 7.33
N VAL A 213 -19.76 -16.54 7.05
CA VAL A 213 -20.73 -16.70 5.96
C VAL A 213 -20.07 -16.33 4.63
N THR A 214 -20.07 -17.27 3.68
CA THR A 214 -19.53 -17.09 2.33
C THR A 214 -20.55 -16.38 1.43
N PRO A 215 -20.14 -15.74 0.33
CA PRO A 215 -21.07 -15.18 -0.65
C PRO A 215 -22.17 -16.17 -1.08
N LEU A 216 -21.79 -17.40 -1.42
CA LEU A 216 -22.69 -18.48 -1.77
C LEU A 216 -23.66 -18.77 -0.64
N GLN A 217 -23.17 -18.94 0.59
CA GLN A 217 -24.02 -19.24 1.74
C GLN A 217 -25.04 -18.12 1.99
N GLY A 218 -24.63 -16.86 1.97
CA GLY A 218 -25.55 -15.74 2.17
C GLY A 218 -26.65 -15.67 1.11
N ILE A 219 -26.32 -15.99 -0.14
CA ILE A 219 -27.28 -16.07 -1.25
C ILE A 219 -28.23 -17.28 -1.07
N VAL A 220 -27.69 -18.45 -0.70
CA VAL A 220 -28.46 -19.66 -0.40
C VAL A 220 -29.42 -19.42 0.77
N ASP A 221 -29.00 -18.70 1.81
CA ASP A 221 -29.86 -18.36 2.94
C ASP A 221 -31.05 -17.48 2.53
N LYS A 222 -30.92 -16.67 1.47
CA LYS A 222 -31.99 -15.83 0.93
C LYS A 222 -32.89 -16.55 -0.08
N LEU A 223 -32.32 -17.36 -0.98
CA LEU A 223 -33.07 -17.99 -2.07
C LEU A 223 -33.44 -19.46 -1.82
N GLY A 224 -32.71 -20.15 -0.95
CA GLY A 224 -32.77 -21.61 -0.82
C GLY A 224 -31.90 -22.32 -1.86
N ALA A 225 -31.30 -23.44 -1.46
CA ALA A 225 -30.29 -24.16 -2.25
C ALA A 225 -30.81 -24.63 -3.62
N ASP A 226 -32.08 -25.04 -3.72
CA ASP A 226 -32.69 -25.54 -4.95
C ASP A 226 -32.73 -24.50 -6.10
N ARG A 227 -32.59 -23.20 -5.76
CA ARG A 227 -32.60 -22.09 -6.72
C ARG A 227 -31.20 -21.56 -7.04
N VAL A 228 -30.17 -22.10 -6.41
CA VAL A 228 -28.80 -21.61 -6.57
C VAL A 228 -27.95 -22.65 -7.27
N ARG A 229 -27.30 -22.24 -8.37
CA ARG A 229 -26.28 -23.04 -9.05
C ARG A 229 -24.91 -22.49 -8.69
N PHE A 230 -23.96 -23.37 -8.38
CA PHE A 230 -22.62 -22.99 -7.99
C PHE A 230 -21.58 -23.64 -8.90
N ASP A 231 -20.57 -22.86 -9.29
CA ASP A 231 -19.32 -23.35 -9.86
C ASP A 231 -18.16 -22.48 -9.34
N ASN A 232 -17.01 -23.06 -9.00
CA ASN A 232 -15.87 -22.28 -8.49
C ASN A 232 -15.13 -21.51 -9.60
N GLY A 233 -15.43 -21.77 -10.87
CA GLY A 233 -14.85 -21.07 -12.02
C GLY A 233 -13.38 -21.38 -12.28
N THR A 234 -12.79 -22.39 -11.62
CA THR A 234 -11.37 -22.75 -11.79
C THR A 234 -11.18 -23.75 -12.93
N ASP A 235 -10.08 -23.62 -13.66
CA ASP A 235 -9.71 -24.63 -14.65
C ASP A 235 -9.38 -25.95 -13.95
N VAL A 236 -9.72 -27.07 -14.60
CA VAL A 236 -9.31 -28.40 -14.16
C VAL A 236 -8.18 -28.86 -15.08
N VAL A 237 -7.02 -29.13 -14.50
CA VAL A 237 -5.78 -29.44 -15.23
C VAL A 237 -5.19 -30.78 -14.79
N ALA A 238 -4.37 -31.37 -15.67
CA ALA A 238 -3.46 -32.46 -15.34
C ALA A 238 -2.04 -32.13 -15.82
N TRP A 239 -1.04 -32.51 -15.03
CA TRP A 239 0.36 -32.31 -15.38
C TRP A 239 1.03 -33.62 -15.74
N GLN A 240 1.66 -33.67 -16.91
CA GLN A 240 2.46 -34.80 -17.37
C GLN A 240 3.94 -34.46 -17.26
N SER A 241 4.72 -35.26 -16.55
CA SER A 241 6.16 -35.07 -16.42
C SER A 241 6.83 -35.15 -17.79
N VAL A 242 7.63 -34.13 -18.14
CA VAL A 242 8.40 -34.12 -19.40
C VAL A 242 9.47 -35.21 -19.39
N ALA A 243 10.15 -35.41 -18.25
CA ALA A 243 11.19 -36.43 -18.11
C ALA A 243 10.66 -37.87 -18.24
N HIS A 244 9.42 -38.13 -17.79
CA HIS A 244 8.94 -39.50 -17.57
C HIS A 244 7.68 -39.89 -18.37
N GLY A 245 7.00 -38.92 -18.99
CA GLY A 245 5.76 -39.11 -19.76
C GLY A 245 4.55 -39.52 -18.92
N THR A 246 4.64 -39.50 -17.59
CA THR A 246 3.58 -39.92 -16.66
C THR A 246 2.92 -38.75 -15.96
N PHE A 247 1.65 -38.91 -15.59
CA PHE A 247 0.86 -37.88 -14.94
C PHE A 247 1.11 -37.79 -13.43
N VAL A 248 1.13 -36.55 -12.94
CA VAL A 248 1.09 -36.25 -11.51
C VAL A 248 -0.18 -36.84 -10.92
N THR A 249 -0.02 -37.64 -9.87
CA THR A 249 -1.06 -38.45 -9.24
C THR A 249 -1.09 -38.14 -7.75
N ASN A 250 -2.32 -38.04 -7.23
CA ASN A 250 -2.63 -37.77 -5.84
C ASN A 250 -2.03 -38.81 -4.89
N GLY A 251 -1.48 -38.33 -3.77
CA GLY A 251 -1.14 -39.16 -2.63
C GLY A 251 -2.39 -39.53 -1.82
N THR A 252 -2.30 -40.61 -1.04
CA THR A 252 -3.33 -40.98 -0.05
C THR A 252 -2.92 -40.50 1.34
N GLY A 253 -3.76 -39.70 2.00
CA GLY A 253 -3.45 -39.16 3.33
C GLY A 253 -2.23 -38.23 3.28
N ASN A 254 -1.20 -38.51 4.07
CA ASN A 254 0.05 -37.73 4.10
C ASN A 254 1.12 -38.27 3.12
N ALA A 255 0.77 -39.22 2.26
CA ALA A 255 1.72 -39.76 1.29
C ALA A 255 2.11 -38.69 0.26
N PRO A 256 3.39 -38.61 -0.12
CA PRO A 256 3.83 -37.78 -1.25
C PRO A 256 3.04 -38.06 -2.52
N MET A 257 2.76 -37.01 -3.28
CA MET A 257 2.30 -37.10 -4.65
C MET A 257 3.40 -37.68 -5.53
N THR A 258 3.02 -38.39 -6.58
CA THR A 258 3.95 -39.09 -7.47
C THR A 258 3.65 -38.77 -8.93
N ALA A 259 4.64 -38.84 -9.80
CA ALA A 259 4.43 -38.89 -11.25
C ALA A 259 4.52 -40.34 -11.74
N ALA A 260 3.75 -41.26 -11.16
CA ALA A 260 3.84 -42.70 -11.44
C ALA A 260 2.88 -43.18 -12.54
N PHE A 261 3.19 -44.33 -13.15
CA PHE A 261 2.35 -44.97 -14.17
C PHE A 261 1.04 -45.48 -13.55
N THR A 262 -0.10 -45.02 -14.10
CA THR A 262 -1.40 -45.67 -13.86
C THR A 262 -1.64 -46.66 -15.01
N PRO A 263 -1.92 -47.95 -14.75
CA PRO A 263 -2.14 -48.93 -15.80
C PRO A 263 -3.26 -48.51 -16.75
N ALA A 264 -3.03 -48.63 -18.06
CA ALA A 264 -3.98 -48.32 -19.14
C ALA A 264 -5.35 -49.04 -19.03
N ASN A 265 -5.46 -50.04 -18.13
CA ASN A 265 -6.64 -50.88 -17.92
C ASN A 265 -7.25 -50.75 -16.51
N ALA A 266 -6.90 -49.72 -15.72
CA ALA A 266 -7.67 -49.42 -14.51
C ALA A 266 -9.12 -49.10 -14.91
N PRO A 267 -10.16 -49.61 -14.23
CA PRO A 267 -11.54 -49.28 -14.57
C PRO A 267 -11.77 -47.77 -14.38
N ILE A 268 -11.94 -47.02 -15.47
CA ILE A 268 -12.28 -45.59 -15.42
C ILE A 268 -13.80 -45.48 -15.50
N GLU A 269 -14.48 -45.53 -14.35
CA GLU A 269 -15.93 -45.25 -14.31
C GLU A 269 -16.24 -43.74 -14.42
N ARG A 270 -15.26 -42.86 -14.16
CA ARG A 270 -15.31 -41.40 -14.33
C ARG A 270 -13.91 -40.87 -14.62
N GLY A 271 -13.65 -40.27 -15.77
CA GLY A 271 -12.35 -39.70 -16.13
C GLY A 271 -12.44 -38.77 -17.33
N TYR A 272 -11.33 -38.11 -17.65
CA TYR A 272 -11.20 -37.11 -18.71
C TYR A 272 -10.44 -37.71 -19.89
N GLN A 273 -10.93 -37.47 -21.11
CA GLN A 273 -10.25 -37.87 -22.34
C GLN A 273 -9.39 -36.70 -22.85
N LEU A 274 -8.12 -36.96 -23.10
CA LEU A 274 -7.17 -36.00 -23.66
C LEU A 274 -7.26 -35.96 -25.19
N ALA A 275 -6.73 -34.90 -25.80
CA ALA A 275 -6.79 -34.69 -27.25
C ALA A 275 -6.09 -35.81 -28.07
N ASP A 276 -5.10 -36.48 -27.48
CA ASP A 276 -4.39 -37.62 -28.09
C ASP A 276 -5.12 -38.97 -27.90
N GLY A 277 -6.29 -38.96 -27.25
CA GLY A 277 -7.10 -40.14 -26.95
C GLY A 277 -6.70 -40.89 -25.66
N SER A 278 -5.66 -40.44 -24.96
CA SER A 278 -5.32 -40.96 -23.63
C SER A 278 -6.34 -40.48 -22.58
N HIS A 279 -6.35 -41.12 -21.41
CA HIS A 279 -7.33 -40.84 -20.36
C HIS A 279 -6.64 -40.59 -19.02
N VAL A 280 -7.18 -39.63 -18.26
CA VAL A 280 -6.76 -39.34 -16.89
C VAL A 280 -7.95 -39.42 -15.94
N GLY A 281 -7.73 -39.95 -14.74
CA GLY A 281 -8.77 -40.05 -13.71
C GLY A 281 -8.79 -38.83 -12.77
N PRO A 282 -9.81 -38.71 -11.89
CA PRO A 282 -9.85 -37.71 -10.83
C PRO A 282 -8.59 -37.68 -9.93
N GLY A 283 -7.88 -38.82 -9.83
CA GLY A 283 -6.61 -38.93 -9.12
C GLY A 283 -5.45 -38.14 -9.74
N GLN A 284 -5.59 -37.69 -10.99
CA GLN A 284 -4.59 -36.94 -11.75
C GLN A 284 -5.06 -35.54 -12.14
N ALA A 285 -6.28 -35.17 -11.73
CA ALA A 285 -6.91 -33.91 -12.05
C ALA A 285 -6.89 -32.96 -10.85
N PHE A 286 -6.63 -31.68 -11.11
CA PHE A 286 -6.49 -30.62 -10.10
C PHE A 286 -7.24 -29.37 -10.55
N HIS A 287 -7.99 -28.76 -9.64
CA HIS A 287 -8.45 -27.38 -9.83
C HIS A 287 -7.25 -26.44 -9.69
N ASP A 288 -7.10 -25.53 -10.64
CA ASP A 288 -6.12 -24.46 -10.64
C ASP A 288 -6.76 -23.13 -10.21
N TYR A 289 -6.36 -22.61 -9.05
CA TYR A 289 -6.76 -21.30 -8.57
C TYR A 289 -5.67 -20.29 -8.92
N ASP A 290 -5.81 -19.62 -10.06
CA ASP A 290 -4.93 -18.54 -10.50
C ASP A 290 -5.26 -17.24 -9.77
N TRP A 291 -4.31 -16.76 -8.95
CA TRP A 291 -4.40 -15.47 -8.26
C TRP A 291 -3.65 -14.35 -8.99
N GLY A 292 -3.08 -14.62 -10.16
CA GLY A 292 -2.31 -13.68 -10.98
C GLY A 292 -0.84 -13.62 -10.58
N PHE A 293 -0.02 -13.01 -11.44
CA PHE A 293 1.43 -12.88 -11.24
C PHE A 293 2.11 -14.24 -11.00
N ASP A 294 1.69 -15.23 -11.79
CA ASP A 294 2.10 -16.63 -11.68
C ASP A 294 1.87 -17.28 -10.31
N GLN A 295 1.05 -16.71 -9.43
CA GLN A 295 0.72 -17.31 -8.12
C GLN A 295 -0.55 -18.14 -8.17
N HIS A 296 -0.44 -19.41 -7.83
CA HIS A 296 -1.49 -20.41 -7.95
C HIS A 296 -1.66 -21.22 -6.67
N MET A 297 -2.87 -21.76 -6.49
CA MET A 297 -3.14 -22.85 -5.55
C MET A 297 -3.78 -24.00 -6.28
N PHE A 298 -3.41 -25.23 -5.93
CA PHE A 298 -3.94 -26.42 -6.59
C PHE A 298 -4.79 -27.25 -5.64
N ARG A 299 -5.94 -27.74 -6.11
CA ARG A 299 -6.84 -28.60 -5.32
C ARG A 299 -7.15 -29.89 -6.05
N SER A 300 -6.82 -31.01 -5.43
CA SER A 300 -7.10 -32.35 -5.97
C SER A 300 -8.59 -32.58 -6.19
N VAL A 301 -8.97 -33.03 -7.39
CA VAL A 301 -10.36 -33.40 -7.71
C VAL A 301 -10.78 -34.66 -6.97
N ALA A 302 -9.90 -35.66 -6.84
CA ALA A 302 -10.23 -36.92 -6.16
C ALA A 302 -10.47 -36.75 -4.65
N THR A 303 -9.69 -35.89 -3.99
CA THR A 303 -9.70 -35.79 -2.51
C THR A 303 -10.38 -34.53 -1.99
N GLY A 304 -10.54 -33.49 -2.84
CA GLY A 304 -11.05 -32.19 -2.41
C GLY A 304 -10.08 -31.42 -1.51
N ASN A 305 -8.82 -31.85 -1.41
CA ASN A 305 -7.79 -31.21 -0.59
C ASN A 305 -6.82 -30.40 -1.46
N TYR A 306 -6.27 -29.33 -0.90
CA TYR A 306 -5.24 -28.52 -1.52
C TYR A 306 -3.88 -29.23 -1.49
N VAL A 307 -3.10 -28.97 -2.54
CA VAL A 307 -1.69 -29.33 -2.62
C VAL A 307 -0.92 -28.40 -1.69
N ASN A 308 0.02 -28.95 -0.92
CA ASN A 308 0.96 -28.17 -0.14
C ASN A 308 2.40 -28.70 -0.30
N SER A 309 3.36 -27.80 -0.14
CA SER A 309 4.79 -28.07 -0.21
C SER A 309 5.40 -27.98 1.19
N ASN A 310 5.57 -29.12 1.85
CA ASN A 310 6.53 -29.25 2.95
C ASN A 310 7.84 -29.87 2.38
N GLN A 311 8.60 -30.63 3.18
CA GLN A 311 9.71 -31.46 2.72
C GLN A 311 9.34 -32.43 1.55
N ALA A 312 8.04 -32.62 1.27
CA ALA A 312 7.47 -33.30 0.11
C ALA A 312 6.22 -32.55 -0.42
N ILE A 313 5.79 -32.86 -1.64
CA ILE A 313 4.52 -32.38 -2.21
C ILE A 313 3.40 -33.34 -1.83
N VAL A 314 2.40 -32.87 -1.09
CA VAL A 314 1.26 -33.68 -0.61
C VAL A 314 -0.06 -32.94 -0.82
N ASN A 315 -1.19 -33.64 -0.76
CA ASN A 315 -2.53 -33.09 -0.98
C ASN A 315 -3.49 -33.37 0.20
N ASN A 316 -3.05 -33.05 1.41
CA ASN A 316 -3.82 -33.30 2.64
C ASN A 316 -4.43 -32.03 3.26
N ALA A 317 -4.31 -30.88 2.60
CA ALA A 317 -4.82 -29.62 3.11
C ALA A 317 -6.34 -29.52 2.90
N THR A 318 -7.12 -29.57 3.98
CA THR A 318 -8.59 -29.69 3.91
C THR A 318 -9.34 -28.39 3.63
N GLU A 319 -8.67 -27.25 3.69
CA GLU A 319 -9.22 -25.94 3.36
C GLU A 319 -8.22 -25.19 2.46
N LEU A 320 -8.58 -24.02 1.91
CA LEU A 320 -7.59 -22.99 1.46
C LEU A 320 -6.63 -22.55 2.60
N ARG A 321 -6.70 -23.25 3.72
CA ARG A 321 -5.98 -23.16 4.97
C ARG A 321 -5.47 -24.55 5.31
N THR A 322 -4.16 -24.72 5.25
CA THR A 322 -3.46 -25.46 6.30
C THR A 322 -2.64 -24.44 7.05
N SER A 323 -2.95 -23.98 8.26
CA SER A 323 -3.95 -24.42 9.21
C SER A 323 -4.14 -23.37 10.32
N GLN A 324 -4.80 -22.23 10.07
CA GLN A 324 -4.96 -21.21 11.12
C GLN A 324 -5.93 -21.58 12.27
N ALA A 325 -6.68 -22.69 12.18
CA ALA A 325 -7.50 -23.18 13.29
C ALA A 325 -6.73 -24.11 14.25
N THR A 326 -5.66 -24.76 13.77
CA THR A 326 -4.79 -25.63 14.59
C THR A 326 -3.38 -25.06 14.79
N MET A 327 -3.03 -23.97 14.10
CA MET A 327 -1.87 -23.16 14.43
C MET A 327 -2.20 -22.29 15.64
N VAL A 328 -1.63 -22.66 16.79
CA VAL A 328 -1.23 -21.70 17.83
C VAL A 328 -0.50 -20.54 17.15
N ASP A 329 -0.70 -19.30 17.60
CA ASP A 329 -0.30 -18.04 16.93
C ASP A 329 1.15 -17.95 16.43
N ASN A 330 2.01 -18.90 16.79
CA ASN A 330 3.43 -18.95 16.48
C ASN A 330 3.77 -19.33 15.01
N ASN A 331 2.80 -19.60 14.11
CA ASN A 331 3.12 -20.16 12.77
C ASN A 331 2.27 -19.64 11.58
N ILE A 332 1.56 -18.52 11.73
CA ILE A 332 0.70 -17.96 10.66
C ILE A 332 1.46 -17.45 9.43
N TRP A 333 2.79 -17.35 9.53
CA TRP A 333 3.71 -16.84 8.50
C TRP A 333 4.01 -17.85 7.37
N ASN A 334 3.72 -19.14 7.57
CA ASN A 334 4.04 -20.22 6.62
C ASN A 334 2.82 -20.62 5.77
N ILE A 335 2.76 -20.16 4.52
CA ILE A 335 1.72 -20.52 3.55
C ILE A 335 2.28 -21.55 2.57
N ASN A 336 2.14 -22.83 2.91
CA ASN A 336 2.72 -23.91 2.12
C ASN A 336 1.82 -24.34 0.95
N VAL A 337 0.73 -23.64 0.69
CA VAL A 337 -0.26 -23.93 -0.37
C VAL A 337 -0.12 -22.98 -1.57
N ASN A 338 0.83 -22.03 -1.52
CA ASN A 338 1.11 -21.09 -2.59
C ASN A 338 2.22 -21.64 -3.50
N PHE A 339 1.95 -21.66 -4.80
CA PHE A 339 2.88 -22.12 -5.82
C PHE A 339 3.04 -21.06 -6.88
N HIS A 340 4.27 -20.90 -7.38
CA HIS A 340 4.45 -20.25 -8.67
C HIS A 340 4.32 -21.27 -9.80
N HIS A 341 3.61 -20.88 -10.85
CA HIS A 341 3.30 -21.71 -12.00
C HIS A 341 3.82 -21.07 -13.29
N LEU A 342 5.11 -21.22 -13.55
CA LEU A 342 5.79 -20.52 -14.64
C LEU A 342 5.54 -21.19 -15.99
N ARG A 343 5.35 -20.38 -17.02
CA ARG A 343 5.42 -20.80 -18.42
C ARG A 343 6.86 -20.74 -18.92
N ASN A 344 7.41 -21.88 -19.34
CA ASN A 344 8.73 -21.93 -19.98
C ASN A 344 8.63 -21.52 -21.46
N GLU A 345 9.76 -21.13 -22.07
CA GLU A 345 9.84 -20.73 -23.49
C GLU A 345 9.37 -21.84 -24.46
N ASP A 346 9.55 -23.10 -24.09
CA ASP A 346 9.13 -24.28 -24.85
C ASP A 346 7.63 -24.62 -24.70
N GLY A 347 6.89 -23.81 -23.93
CA GLY A 347 5.47 -23.98 -23.66
C GLY A 347 5.15 -24.96 -22.51
N THR A 348 6.15 -25.62 -21.92
CA THR A 348 5.96 -26.44 -20.72
C THR A 348 5.79 -25.56 -19.48
N ARG A 349 5.42 -26.19 -18.36
CA ARG A 349 5.20 -25.55 -17.06
C ARG A 349 6.25 -25.99 -16.04
N SER A 350 6.64 -25.07 -15.17
CA SER A 350 7.47 -25.35 -14.00
C SER A 350 6.72 -24.91 -12.75
N ILE A 351 6.64 -25.79 -11.74
CA ILE A 351 5.95 -25.52 -10.48
C ILE A 351 7.00 -25.40 -9.36
N TYR A 352 6.90 -24.39 -8.51
CA TYR A 352 7.67 -24.33 -7.27
C TYR A 352 6.88 -23.68 -6.13
N GLY A 353 7.15 -24.13 -4.90
CA GLY A 353 6.49 -23.60 -3.71
C GLY A 353 7.12 -22.29 -3.23
N VAL A 354 6.31 -21.41 -2.65
CA VAL A 354 6.75 -20.13 -2.05
C VAL A 354 6.25 -20.05 -0.61
N ASP A 355 7.17 -19.97 0.35
CA ASP A 355 6.84 -19.77 1.77
C ASP A 355 6.77 -18.25 2.10
N TYR A 356 7.79 -17.47 1.68
CA TYR A 356 7.87 -16.00 1.78
C TYR A 356 8.96 -15.39 0.85
N ILE A 357 8.88 -14.10 0.50
CA ILE A 357 9.88 -13.35 -0.28
C ILE A 357 10.61 -12.37 0.64
N GLN A 358 11.93 -12.48 0.80
CA GLN A 358 12.75 -11.53 1.54
C GLN A 358 13.91 -11.05 0.67
N ASP A 359 14.12 -9.72 0.57
CA ASP A 359 15.22 -9.11 -0.21
C ASP A 359 15.27 -9.58 -1.67
N ASP A 360 14.09 -9.68 -2.33
CA ASP A 360 13.90 -10.23 -3.68
C ASP A 360 14.41 -11.67 -3.87
N GLN A 361 14.73 -12.35 -2.77
CA GLN A 361 15.05 -13.76 -2.70
C GLN A 361 13.85 -14.54 -2.18
N PHE A 362 13.46 -15.57 -2.93
CA PHE A 362 12.42 -16.51 -2.52
C PHE A 362 12.97 -17.40 -1.40
N TYR A 363 12.67 -17.06 -0.15
CA TYR A 363 13.15 -17.81 1.00
C TYR A 363 12.20 -18.96 1.34
N ARG A 364 12.79 -20.13 1.60
CA ARG A 364 12.14 -21.23 2.33
C ARG A 364 12.73 -21.30 3.72
N TRP A 365 11.90 -21.56 4.73
CA TRP A 365 12.42 -21.96 6.04
C TRP A 365 12.95 -23.41 6.04
N PHE A 366 12.83 -24.14 4.91
CA PHE A 366 13.22 -25.54 4.76
C PHE A 366 14.17 -25.79 3.57
N THR A 367 15.16 -26.65 3.80
CA THR A 367 16.49 -26.68 3.13
C THR A 367 16.62 -27.28 1.73
N ASN A 368 15.55 -27.79 1.10
CA ASN A 368 15.75 -28.84 0.09
C ASN A 368 15.71 -28.43 -1.40
N GLY A 369 15.28 -27.21 -1.79
CA GLY A 369 15.20 -26.77 -3.20
C GLY A 369 13.95 -25.93 -3.50
N ARG A 370 13.81 -25.38 -4.73
CA ARG A 370 12.70 -24.53 -5.17
C ARG A 370 11.71 -25.29 -6.05
N TYR A 371 12.18 -25.85 -7.18
CA TYR A 371 11.33 -26.47 -8.20
C TYR A 371 10.89 -27.89 -7.86
N VAL A 372 9.60 -28.18 -8.08
CA VAL A 372 8.99 -29.50 -7.95
C VAL A 372 9.52 -30.40 -9.06
N GLN A 373 10.27 -31.43 -8.67
CA GLN A 373 10.82 -32.45 -9.56
C GLN A 373 10.07 -33.76 -9.40
N ALA A 374 9.87 -34.47 -10.50
CA ALA A 374 9.57 -35.89 -10.49
C ALA A 374 10.87 -36.70 -10.37
N ASP A 375 11.11 -37.29 -9.20
CA ASP A 375 12.30 -38.11 -8.92
C ASP A 375 12.45 -39.24 -9.96
N SER A 376 13.70 -39.64 -10.20
CA SER A 376 14.08 -40.83 -10.96
C SER A 376 13.81 -42.15 -10.23
N ASP A 377 13.41 -42.12 -8.95
CA ASP A 377 13.04 -43.30 -8.19
C ASP A 377 11.85 -44.06 -8.83
N VAL A 378 11.71 -45.35 -8.52
CA VAL A 378 10.66 -46.20 -9.13
C VAL A 378 9.24 -45.70 -8.80
N GLN A 379 9.10 -44.91 -7.74
CA GLN A 379 7.84 -44.32 -7.30
C GLN A 379 7.57 -42.94 -7.94
N ARG A 380 8.58 -42.32 -8.57
CA ARG A 380 8.60 -40.96 -9.14
C ARG A 380 8.05 -39.91 -8.18
N THR A 381 8.54 -39.92 -6.94
CA THR A 381 8.05 -39.03 -5.89
C THR A 381 8.25 -37.55 -6.25
N LEU A 382 7.25 -36.70 -6.04
CA LEU A 382 7.38 -35.25 -6.26
C LEU A 382 8.08 -34.58 -5.08
N ARG A 383 9.22 -33.92 -5.35
CA ARG A 383 10.03 -33.23 -4.35
C ARG A 383 10.50 -31.86 -4.84
N PRO A 384 10.44 -30.81 -4.02
CA PRO A 384 10.98 -29.51 -4.37
C PRO A 384 12.49 -29.47 -4.14
N THR A 385 13.28 -30.15 -4.99
CA THR A 385 14.72 -30.40 -4.76
C THR A 385 15.70 -29.59 -5.60
N LEU A 386 15.23 -28.89 -6.63
CA LEU A 386 16.10 -28.14 -7.55
C LEU A 386 16.18 -26.65 -7.18
N THR A 387 17.40 -26.11 -7.03
CA THR A 387 17.64 -24.69 -6.69
C THR A 387 17.35 -23.77 -7.88
N TYR A 388 17.19 -22.47 -7.60
CA TYR A 388 17.01 -21.46 -8.64
C TYR A 388 18.21 -21.41 -9.59
N ASP A 389 19.43 -21.29 -9.07
CA ASP A 389 20.65 -21.16 -9.89
C ASP A 389 20.87 -22.39 -10.80
N ALA A 390 20.62 -23.59 -10.27
CA ALA A 390 20.73 -24.82 -11.04
C ALA A 390 19.67 -24.89 -12.14
N PHE A 391 18.46 -24.38 -11.88
CA PHE A 391 17.47 -24.19 -12.94
C PHE A 391 17.96 -23.12 -13.91
N ALA A 392 18.36 -21.92 -13.48
CA ALA A 392 18.77 -20.79 -14.32
C ALA A 392 19.96 -21.11 -15.24
N ALA A 393 20.88 -21.99 -14.83
CA ALA A 393 22.05 -22.42 -15.61
C ALA A 393 21.74 -23.06 -16.97
N GLY A 394 20.48 -23.46 -17.23
CA GLY A 394 20.06 -23.85 -18.58
C GLY A 394 20.33 -25.30 -18.97
N ASP A 395 20.84 -26.13 -18.07
CA ASP A 395 21.05 -27.55 -18.35
C ASP A 395 19.71 -28.31 -18.39
N GLU A 396 19.25 -28.64 -19.59
CA GLU A 396 17.99 -29.36 -19.79
C GLU A 396 17.98 -30.77 -19.16
N THR A 397 19.14 -31.40 -18.94
CA THR A 397 19.18 -32.68 -18.22
C THR A 397 18.79 -32.53 -16.74
N VAL A 398 18.97 -31.31 -16.19
CA VAL A 398 18.61 -30.94 -14.83
C VAL A 398 17.20 -30.32 -14.76
N ARG A 399 16.80 -29.55 -15.79
CA ARG A 399 15.48 -28.90 -15.86
C ARG A 399 14.35 -29.86 -16.21
N ALA A 400 14.56 -30.82 -17.11
CA ALA A 400 13.47 -31.67 -17.62
C ALA A 400 12.65 -32.40 -16.53
N PRO A 401 13.24 -32.90 -15.43
CA PRO A 401 12.47 -33.48 -14.31
C PRO A 401 11.58 -32.48 -13.55
N ALA A 402 11.84 -31.17 -13.67
CA ALA A 402 11.05 -30.08 -13.09
C ALA A 402 10.04 -29.47 -14.07
N LYS A 403 9.98 -29.95 -15.32
CA LYS A 403 9.07 -29.49 -16.36
C LYS A 403 7.89 -30.44 -16.51
N PHE A 404 6.72 -29.85 -16.75
CA PHE A 404 5.47 -30.56 -16.95
C PHE A 404 4.74 -30.03 -18.19
N THR A 405 4.19 -30.93 -19.00
CA THR A 405 3.18 -30.57 -19.98
C THR A 405 1.84 -30.46 -19.26
N GLU A 406 1.22 -29.28 -19.34
CA GLU A 406 -0.11 -29.03 -18.78
C GLU A 406 -1.20 -29.39 -19.80
N HIS A 407 -2.20 -30.13 -19.32
CA HIS A 407 -3.37 -30.50 -20.09
C HIS A 407 -4.60 -29.88 -19.43
N LEU A 408 -5.28 -28.98 -20.15
CA LEU A 408 -6.59 -28.46 -19.74
C LEU A 408 -7.64 -29.56 -19.95
N LEU A 409 -8.26 -30.01 -18.85
CA LEU A 409 -9.29 -31.05 -18.86
C LEU A 409 -10.68 -30.44 -18.97
N GLU A 410 -10.93 -29.36 -18.22
CA GLU A 410 -12.17 -28.58 -18.28
C GLU A 410 -11.88 -27.10 -18.03
N SER A 411 -12.47 -26.22 -18.85
CA SER A 411 -12.39 -24.78 -18.63
C SER A 411 -13.39 -24.32 -17.56
N GLY A 412 -12.89 -23.66 -16.53
CA GLY A 412 -13.72 -23.04 -15.48
C GLY A 412 -14.63 -21.93 -16.03
N ALA A 413 -14.13 -21.16 -17.00
CA ALA A 413 -14.89 -20.12 -17.66
C ALA A 413 -16.08 -20.69 -18.47
N GLU A 414 -15.88 -21.80 -19.19
CA GLU A 414 -16.97 -22.46 -19.93
C GLU A 414 -18.03 -23.05 -18.99
N ARG A 415 -17.62 -23.67 -17.88
CA ARG A 415 -18.57 -24.18 -16.88
C ARG A 415 -19.36 -23.06 -16.22
N ALA A 416 -18.70 -21.95 -15.86
CA ALA A 416 -19.37 -20.78 -15.31
C ALA A 416 -20.36 -20.16 -16.31
N ALA A 417 -19.98 -20.05 -17.59
CA ALA A 417 -20.86 -19.61 -18.67
C ALA A 417 -22.08 -20.53 -18.81
N ALA A 418 -21.90 -21.86 -18.76
CA ALA A 418 -23.01 -22.81 -18.81
C ALA A 418 -23.97 -22.65 -17.60
N ALA A 419 -23.43 -22.49 -16.39
CA ALA A 419 -24.22 -22.24 -15.19
C ALA A 419 -25.04 -20.93 -15.31
N ALA A 420 -24.41 -19.87 -15.80
CA ALA A 420 -25.01 -18.56 -16.00
C ALA A 420 -26.10 -18.56 -17.09
N GLY A 421 -25.86 -19.22 -18.21
CA GLY A 421 -26.83 -19.36 -19.30
C GLY A 421 -28.10 -20.10 -18.88
N ALA A 422 -27.99 -21.00 -17.90
CA ALA A 422 -29.12 -21.74 -17.33
C ALA A 422 -29.86 -21.01 -16.19
N ALA A 423 -29.41 -19.82 -15.78
CA ALA A 423 -29.96 -19.05 -14.66
C ALA A 423 -30.61 -17.73 -15.09
N ASP A 424 -31.43 -17.12 -14.21
CA ASP A 424 -32.04 -15.81 -14.48
C ASP A 424 -31.03 -14.67 -14.33
N TYR A 425 -30.06 -14.84 -13.45
CA TYR A 425 -28.98 -13.91 -13.18
C TYR A 425 -27.71 -14.70 -12.85
N ALA A 426 -26.55 -14.05 -12.97
CA ALA A 426 -25.27 -14.59 -12.53
C ALA A 426 -24.58 -13.61 -11.57
N VAL A 427 -23.94 -14.13 -10.53
CA VAL A 427 -23.09 -13.39 -9.60
C VAL A 427 -21.69 -13.99 -9.69
N VAL A 428 -20.74 -13.23 -10.24
CA VAL A 428 -19.33 -13.62 -10.37
C VAL A 428 -18.55 -13.01 -9.21
N VAL A 429 -17.89 -13.84 -8.39
CA VAL A 429 -17.11 -13.39 -7.23
C VAL A 429 -15.62 -13.62 -7.47
N ILE A 430 -14.89 -12.53 -7.65
CA ILE A 430 -13.46 -12.50 -7.99
C ILE A 430 -12.70 -11.55 -7.05
N GLY A 431 -11.36 -11.58 -7.09
CA GLY A 431 -10.54 -10.67 -6.28
C GLY A 431 -9.15 -11.21 -5.98
N ASN A 432 -8.63 -10.91 -4.78
CA ASN A 432 -7.35 -11.45 -4.31
C ASN A 432 -7.54 -12.43 -3.15
N HIS A 433 -6.50 -13.19 -2.88
CA HIS A 433 -6.41 -14.02 -1.68
C HIS A 433 -5.42 -13.38 -0.70
N VAL A 434 -5.88 -13.11 0.52
CA VAL A 434 -5.17 -12.28 1.53
C VAL A 434 -3.87 -12.87 2.07
N LEU A 435 -3.56 -14.13 1.71
CA LEU A 435 -2.37 -14.84 2.16
C LEU A 435 -1.53 -15.37 0.99
N THR A 436 -1.85 -15.03 -0.26
CA THR A 436 -1.04 -15.46 -1.42
C THR A 436 -0.53 -14.24 -2.17
N ASN A 437 -1.34 -13.71 -3.09
CA ASN A 437 -0.94 -12.66 -4.01
C ASN A 437 -1.02 -11.25 -3.42
N ALA A 438 -1.62 -11.05 -2.25
CA ALA A 438 -1.64 -9.74 -1.59
C ALA A 438 -1.66 -9.92 -0.08
N ARG A 439 -0.47 -9.93 0.54
CA ARG A 439 -0.26 -10.28 1.95
C ARG A 439 0.75 -9.32 2.60
N GLU A 440 0.78 -9.34 3.93
CA GLU A 440 1.88 -8.70 4.65
C GLU A 440 3.22 -9.19 4.11
N SER A 441 4.12 -8.20 3.93
CA SER A 441 5.52 -8.36 3.57
C SER A 441 5.78 -8.87 2.14
N GLN A 442 4.73 -8.97 1.31
CA GLN A 442 4.84 -9.22 -0.13
C GLN A 442 3.84 -8.34 -0.89
N ASP A 443 4.37 -7.43 -1.71
CA ASP A 443 3.57 -6.57 -2.56
C ASP A 443 3.11 -7.29 -3.83
N ARG A 444 2.05 -6.76 -4.46
CA ARG A 444 1.66 -7.19 -5.81
C ARG A 444 2.58 -6.53 -6.83
N PRO A 445 3.02 -7.26 -7.88
CA PRO A 445 3.79 -6.66 -8.96
C PRO A 445 3.03 -5.61 -9.78
N GLY A 446 1.69 -5.65 -9.78
CA GLY A 446 0.86 -4.68 -10.51
C GLY A 446 -0.61 -4.64 -10.06
N LEU A 447 -1.43 -3.93 -10.83
CA LEU A 447 -2.85 -3.71 -10.54
C LEU A 447 -3.79 -4.68 -11.28
N ALA A 448 -3.28 -5.53 -12.16
CA ALA A 448 -4.08 -6.46 -12.95
C ALA A 448 -4.81 -7.51 -12.10
N LEU A 449 -5.99 -7.92 -12.57
CA LEU A 449 -6.62 -9.17 -12.12
C LEU A 449 -5.89 -10.37 -12.73
N SER A 450 -6.06 -11.55 -12.12
CA SER A 450 -5.69 -12.81 -12.78
C SER A 450 -6.33 -12.89 -14.18
N PRO A 451 -5.60 -13.39 -15.20
CA PRO A 451 -6.16 -13.67 -16.51
C PRO A 451 -7.38 -14.61 -16.45
N GLN A 452 -7.36 -15.65 -15.60
CA GLN A 452 -8.51 -16.54 -15.41
C GLN A 452 -9.71 -15.80 -14.80
N HIS A 453 -9.51 -14.89 -13.84
CA HIS A 453 -10.61 -14.07 -13.29
C HIS A 453 -11.23 -13.15 -14.36
N ALA A 454 -10.40 -12.53 -15.21
CA ALA A 454 -10.87 -11.68 -16.30
C ALA A 454 -11.68 -12.48 -17.33
N GLU A 455 -11.19 -13.66 -17.72
CA GLU A 455 -11.91 -14.57 -18.63
C GLU A 455 -13.21 -15.09 -17.99
N LEU A 456 -13.19 -15.48 -16.73
CA LEU A 456 -14.39 -15.93 -16.00
C LEU A 456 -15.52 -14.88 -16.06
N VAL A 457 -15.19 -13.60 -15.84
CA VAL A 457 -16.15 -12.49 -15.94
C VAL A 457 -16.64 -12.35 -17.38
N ARG A 458 -15.73 -12.34 -18.36
CA ARG A 458 -16.05 -12.18 -19.79
C ARG A 458 -16.99 -13.29 -20.29
N ALA A 459 -16.65 -14.55 -20.07
CA ALA A 459 -17.45 -15.71 -20.48
C ALA A 459 -18.82 -15.73 -19.78
N THR A 460 -18.86 -15.47 -18.47
CA THR A 460 -20.12 -15.43 -17.70
C THR A 460 -21.03 -14.30 -18.18
N ALA A 461 -20.49 -13.11 -18.40
CA ALA A 461 -21.24 -11.96 -18.89
C ALA A 461 -21.81 -12.22 -20.29
N ALA A 462 -21.02 -12.77 -21.21
CA ALA A 462 -21.47 -13.13 -22.55
C ALA A 462 -22.60 -14.18 -22.56
N ALA A 463 -22.57 -15.14 -21.62
CA ALA A 463 -23.63 -16.13 -21.47
C ALA A 463 -24.92 -15.58 -20.84
N ARG A 464 -24.83 -14.48 -20.06
CA ARG A 464 -25.97 -13.84 -19.40
C ARG A 464 -25.93 -12.30 -19.51
N PRO A 465 -26.08 -11.75 -20.73
CA PRO A 465 -25.87 -10.33 -20.99
C PRO A 465 -26.87 -9.43 -20.25
N GLY A 466 -26.34 -8.36 -19.64
CA GLY A 466 -27.11 -7.37 -18.88
C GLY A 466 -27.71 -7.89 -17.57
N ARG A 467 -27.42 -9.14 -17.17
CA ARG A 467 -27.91 -9.77 -15.93
C ARG A 467 -26.79 -10.48 -15.15
N THR A 468 -25.55 -10.13 -15.44
CA THR A 468 -24.37 -10.55 -14.69
C THR A 468 -23.94 -9.45 -13.73
N VAL A 469 -23.84 -9.82 -12.46
CA VAL A 469 -23.31 -9.02 -11.35
C VAL A 469 -21.88 -9.46 -11.08
N VAL A 470 -20.95 -8.51 -11.02
CA VAL A 470 -19.57 -8.78 -10.61
C VAL A 470 -19.36 -8.27 -9.19
N VAL A 471 -18.80 -9.12 -8.32
CA VAL A 471 -18.42 -8.79 -6.95
C VAL A 471 -16.91 -8.94 -6.83
N ILE A 472 -16.23 -7.82 -6.58
CA ILE A 472 -14.79 -7.76 -6.37
C ILE A 472 -14.54 -7.76 -4.86
N VAL A 473 -13.97 -8.84 -4.35
CA VAL A 473 -13.56 -8.97 -2.95
C VAL A 473 -12.06 -8.69 -2.86
N SER A 474 -11.67 -7.52 -2.37
CA SER A 474 -10.26 -7.15 -2.35
C SER A 474 -9.81 -6.24 -1.23
N SER A 475 -8.57 -6.44 -0.77
CA SER A 475 -7.86 -5.52 0.12
C SER A 475 -7.37 -4.24 -0.58
N TYR A 476 -7.29 -4.21 -1.91
CA TYR A 476 -6.61 -3.15 -2.67
C TYR A 476 -7.33 -2.83 -4.00
N PRO A 477 -6.98 -1.72 -4.69
CA PRO A 477 -7.49 -1.42 -6.03
C PRO A 477 -7.03 -2.44 -7.09
N PHE A 478 -7.88 -2.66 -8.10
CA PHE A 478 -7.55 -3.39 -9.32
C PHE A 478 -7.79 -2.52 -10.56
N ALA A 479 -6.99 -2.74 -11.61
CA ALA A 479 -7.19 -2.22 -12.95
C ALA A 479 -8.33 -3.01 -13.64
N VAL A 480 -9.56 -2.54 -13.51
CA VAL A 480 -10.78 -3.26 -13.95
C VAL A 480 -11.52 -2.57 -15.09
N LYS A 481 -10.81 -1.78 -15.91
CA LYS A 481 -11.42 -1.03 -17.00
C LYS A 481 -12.22 -1.92 -17.95
N GLU A 482 -11.72 -3.11 -18.27
CA GLU A 482 -12.43 -4.06 -19.14
C GLU A 482 -13.78 -4.51 -18.56
N ILE A 483 -13.88 -4.70 -17.24
CA ILE A 483 -15.13 -5.07 -16.56
C ILE A 483 -16.10 -3.89 -16.54
N GLU A 484 -15.59 -2.67 -16.28
CA GLU A 484 -16.40 -1.45 -16.28
C GLU A 484 -16.96 -1.16 -17.68
N ASP A 485 -16.15 -1.29 -18.72
CA ASP A 485 -16.56 -1.03 -20.10
C ASP A 485 -17.44 -2.15 -20.69
N ASN A 486 -17.43 -3.35 -20.10
CA ASN A 486 -18.20 -4.48 -20.60
C ASN A 486 -19.72 -4.19 -20.49
N PRO A 487 -20.46 -4.12 -21.62
CA PRO A 487 -21.87 -3.83 -21.60
C PRO A 487 -22.73 -5.00 -21.09
N ASP A 488 -22.19 -6.22 -21.00
CA ASP A 488 -22.92 -7.37 -20.50
C ASP A 488 -22.84 -7.51 -18.97
N VAL A 489 -21.91 -6.78 -18.34
CA VAL A 489 -21.82 -6.59 -16.89
C VAL A 489 -22.68 -5.40 -16.50
N ALA A 490 -23.72 -5.64 -15.71
CA ALA A 490 -24.67 -4.58 -15.34
C ALA A 490 -24.33 -3.94 -13.98
N PRO A 491 -24.24 -4.69 -12.87
CA PRO A 491 -23.69 -4.16 -11.62
C PRO A 491 -22.27 -4.64 -11.31
N VAL A 492 -21.47 -3.75 -10.73
CA VAL A 492 -20.17 -4.05 -10.13
C VAL A 492 -20.18 -3.60 -8.68
N LEU A 493 -19.92 -4.53 -7.77
CA LEU A 493 -19.82 -4.32 -6.33
C LEU A 493 -18.37 -4.52 -5.89
N TYR A 494 -17.92 -3.70 -4.95
CA TYR A 494 -16.65 -3.89 -4.24
C TYR A 494 -16.90 -4.09 -2.74
N THR A 495 -16.20 -5.06 -2.16
CA THR A 495 -16.10 -5.24 -0.72
C THR A 495 -14.67 -5.62 -0.34
N SER A 496 -14.21 -5.20 0.83
CA SER A 496 -13.02 -5.78 1.43
C SER A 496 -13.29 -7.21 1.93
N HIS A 497 -12.29 -7.86 2.51
CA HIS A 497 -12.46 -9.10 3.27
C HIS A 497 -13.21 -8.82 4.59
N ALA A 498 -14.53 -8.64 4.47
CA ALA A 498 -15.46 -8.02 5.41
C ALA A 498 -15.77 -8.81 6.69
N GLY A 499 -14.87 -9.69 7.12
CA GLY A 499 -15.03 -10.47 8.34
C GLY A 499 -16.18 -11.49 8.29
N GLN A 500 -16.66 -11.89 9.46
CA GLN A 500 -17.50 -13.09 9.63
C GLN A 500 -18.89 -13.03 8.97
N ALA A 501 -19.39 -11.83 8.70
CA ALA A 501 -20.73 -11.60 8.16
C ALA A 501 -20.72 -11.15 6.68
N ALA A 502 -19.57 -11.24 6.00
CA ALA A 502 -19.39 -10.75 4.62
C ALA A 502 -20.45 -11.26 3.64
N GLY A 503 -20.71 -12.58 3.64
CA GLY A 503 -21.71 -13.19 2.76
C GLY A 503 -23.14 -12.73 3.03
N THR A 504 -23.51 -12.57 4.31
CA THR A 504 -24.83 -12.02 4.70
C THR A 504 -24.99 -10.58 4.23
N ALA A 505 -23.98 -9.74 4.46
CA ALA A 505 -24.00 -8.33 4.03
C ALA A 505 -24.11 -8.20 2.51
N LEU A 506 -23.37 -9.02 1.75
CA LEU A 506 -23.46 -9.06 0.29
C LEU A 506 -24.87 -9.45 -0.17
N ALA A 507 -25.45 -10.49 0.43
CA ALA A 507 -26.81 -10.91 0.10
C ALA A 507 -27.83 -9.81 0.39
N ASP A 508 -27.75 -9.14 1.54
CA ASP A 508 -28.64 -8.03 1.87
C ASP A 508 -28.54 -6.88 0.86
N VAL A 509 -27.35 -6.59 0.34
CA VAL A 509 -27.16 -5.61 -0.74
C VAL A 509 -27.78 -6.11 -2.05
N LEU A 510 -27.47 -7.34 -2.48
CA LEU A 510 -27.97 -7.90 -3.74
C LEU A 510 -29.51 -7.91 -3.81
N PHE A 511 -30.17 -8.26 -2.70
CA PHE A 511 -31.63 -8.40 -2.63
C PHE A 511 -32.36 -7.15 -2.09
N GLY A 512 -31.63 -6.08 -1.75
CA GLY A 512 -32.22 -4.80 -1.36
C GLY A 512 -32.66 -4.66 0.10
N ASP A 513 -32.30 -5.61 0.96
CA ASP A 513 -32.47 -5.50 2.41
C ASP A 513 -31.58 -4.39 3.00
N TYR A 514 -30.50 -4.03 2.29
CA TYR A 514 -29.63 -2.92 2.61
C TYR A 514 -29.22 -2.13 1.37
N ALA A 515 -29.42 -0.80 1.38
CA ALA A 515 -28.94 0.07 0.31
C ALA A 515 -27.44 0.39 0.54
N PRO A 516 -26.53 0.01 -0.37
CA PRO A 516 -25.10 0.27 -0.19
C PRO A 516 -24.83 1.77 -0.26
N ALA A 517 -23.90 2.25 0.56
CA ALA A 517 -23.47 3.64 0.59
C ALA A 517 -21.98 3.77 0.98
N GLY A 518 -21.20 2.71 0.79
CA GLY A 518 -19.76 2.78 0.88
C GLY A 518 -19.19 3.74 -0.18
N ARG A 519 -18.00 4.27 0.10
CA ARG A 519 -17.23 5.11 -0.82
C ARG A 519 -15.81 4.59 -0.89
N LEU A 520 -15.20 4.61 -2.07
CA LEU A 520 -13.80 4.20 -2.25
C LEU A 520 -12.87 5.08 -1.43
N SER A 521 -11.97 4.46 -0.67
CA SER A 521 -10.89 5.15 0.06
C SER A 521 -9.62 5.36 -0.78
N ALA A 522 -9.58 4.81 -2.00
CA ALA A 522 -8.47 4.92 -2.93
C ALA A 522 -8.98 5.08 -4.37
N THR A 523 -8.21 5.77 -5.22
CA THR A 523 -8.48 5.86 -6.66
C THR A 523 -8.16 4.52 -7.32
N TRP A 524 -9.05 4.04 -8.19
CA TRP A 524 -8.80 2.85 -9.01
C TRP A 524 -8.34 3.31 -10.39
N LEU A 525 -7.05 3.17 -10.66
CA LEU A 525 -6.42 3.56 -11.93
C LEU A 525 -6.85 2.65 -13.08
N VAL A 526 -6.71 3.15 -14.32
CA VAL A 526 -6.92 2.33 -15.51
C VAL A 526 -5.87 1.22 -15.61
N ASP A 527 -4.62 1.54 -15.30
CA ASP A 527 -3.45 0.67 -15.29
C ASP A 527 -2.32 1.33 -14.46
N GLU A 528 -1.18 0.66 -14.34
CA GLU A 528 0.03 1.13 -13.67
C GLU A 528 0.92 2.06 -14.51
N SER A 529 0.60 2.37 -15.76
CA SER A 529 1.49 3.17 -16.65
C SER A 529 1.73 4.61 -16.17
N SER A 530 0.82 5.11 -15.33
CA SER A 530 0.92 6.42 -14.69
C SER A 530 1.73 6.44 -13.39
N LEU A 531 2.13 5.25 -12.89
CA LEU A 531 2.97 5.12 -11.71
C LEU A 531 4.45 5.28 -12.09
N PRO A 532 5.31 5.68 -11.14
CA PRO A 532 6.75 5.77 -11.36
C PRO A 532 7.32 4.44 -11.87
N ALA A 533 8.04 4.48 -12.99
CA ALA A 533 8.75 3.30 -13.48
C ALA A 533 10.00 3.03 -12.64
N MET A 534 10.41 1.75 -12.54
CA MET A 534 11.68 1.37 -11.93
C MET A 534 12.86 2.12 -12.57
N GLY A 535 13.80 2.56 -11.74
CA GLY A 535 15.02 3.23 -12.18
C GLY A 535 16.01 2.27 -12.87
N PRO A 536 17.06 2.79 -13.53
CA PRO A 536 18.10 1.97 -14.15
C PRO A 536 18.94 1.16 -13.15
N ASP A 537 18.96 1.55 -11.87
CA ASP A 537 19.68 0.86 -10.80
C ASP A 537 18.85 -0.26 -10.15
N ALA A 538 17.76 -0.67 -10.81
CA ALA A 538 16.87 -1.77 -10.42
C ALA A 538 17.46 -3.17 -10.71
N ASP A 539 18.78 -3.25 -10.89
CA ASP A 539 19.45 -4.49 -11.27
C ASP A 539 19.26 -5.57 -10.20
N GLY A 540 18.71 -6.73 -10.61
CA GLY A 540 18.47 -7.87 -9.73
C GLY A 540 17.04 -8.03 -9.20
N HIS A 541 16.13 -7.09 -9.49
CA HIS A 541 14.71 -7.25 -9.18
C HIS A 541 14.01 -8.25 -10.11
N ASP A 542 12.95 -8.89 -9.62
CA ASP A 542 12.10 -9.78 -10.41
C ASP A 542 11.39 -8.97 -11.52
N ASP A 543 11.47 -9.44 -12.76
CA ASP A 543 10.92 -8.80 -13.97
C ASP A 543 9.41 -8.48 -13.87
N HIS A 544 8.68 -9.12 -12.95
CA HIS A 544 7.29 -8.78 -12.69
C HIS A 544 7.11 -7.37 -12.09
N TYR A 545 8.11 -6.81 -11.39
CA TYR A 545 8.03 -5.50 -10.76
C TYR A 545 8.58 -4.41 -11.69
N THR A 546 7.67 -3.67 -12.32
CA THR A 546 8.00 -2.59 -13.26
C THR A 546 7.78 -1.19 -12.69
N VAL A 547 7.16 -1.10 -11.51
CA VAL A 547 6.83 0.14 -10.81
C VAL A 547 7.78 0.37 -9.64
N ASP A 548 8.34 1.58 -9.54
CA ASP A 548 9.11 2.03 -8.37
C ASP A 548 8.16 2.31 -7.21
N MET A 549 7.90 1.26 -6.42
CA MET A 549 7.10 1.33 -5.20
C MET A 549 7.80 2.11 -4.07
N LEU A 550 9.11 2.33 -4.20
CA LEU A 550 9.93 3.03 -3.22
C LEU A 550 10.02 4.52 -3.49
N GLU A 551 9.62 5.01 -4.66
CA GLU A 551 9.35 6.43 -4.84
C GLU A 551 8.37 6.86 -3.72
N TYR A 552 8.71 7.83 -2.89
CA TYR A 552 7.90 8.31 -1.75
C TYR A 552 7.44 9.77 -1.93
N ASP A 553 7.88 10.45 -3.00
CA ASP A 553 7.49 11.81 -3.29
C ASP A 553 6.17 11.83 -4.05
N VAL A 554 5.07 11.82 -3.31
CA VAL A 554 3.71 11.85 -3.85
C VAL A 554 3.39 13.07 -4.73
N ILE A 555 4.18 14.15 -4.65
CA ILE A 555 3.92 15.38 -5.41
C ILE A 555 4.58 15.30 -6.78
N SER A 556 5.89 15.02 -6.84
CA SER A 556 6.59 14.92 -8.14
C SER A 556 6.15 13.69 -8.93
N SER A 557 5.90 12.57 -8.24
CA SER A 557 5.30 11.37 -8.84
C SER A 557 3.80 11.51 -9.14
N LYS A 558 3.19 12.65 -8.80
CA LYS A 558 1.75 12.91 -8.98
C LYS A 558 0.85 11.78 -8.48
N ARG A 559 1.18 11.18 -7.33
CA ARG A 559 0.38 10.10 -6.74
C ARG A 559 -0.77 10.67 -5.90
N THR A 560 -1.77 9.82 -5.64
CA THR A 560 -3.05 10.15 -4.98
C THR A 560 -3.95 11.10 -5.80
N TYR A 561 -5.25 11.10 -5.51
CA TYR A 561 -6.22 11.99 -6.16
C TYR A 561 -5.90 13.50 -5.99
N ARG A 562 -5.04 13.85 -5.02
CA ARG A 562 -4.68 15.24 -4.71
C ARG A 562 -3.80 15.86 -5.79
N TYR A 563 -2.93 15.06 -6.40
CA TYR A 563 -1.89 15.53 -7.34
C TYR A 563 -2.02 14.88 -8.72
N SER A 564 -2.56 13.67 -8.79
CA SER A 564 -2.65 12.88 -10.01
C SER A 564 -3.54 13.51 -11.09
N ASP A 565 -3.08 13.40 -12.33
CA ASP A 565 -3.83 13.57 -13.57
C ASP A 565 -4.06 12.24 -14.30
N ALA A 566 -3.76 11.11 -13.64
CA ALA A 566 -3.87 9.79 -14.23
C ALA A 566 -5.32 9.43 -14.59
N PRO A 567 -5.52 8.74 -15.74
CA PRO A 567 -6.79 8.09 -16.03
C PRO A 567 -7.18 7.11 -14.92
N HIS A 568 -8.44 7.16 -14.50
CA HIS A 568 -8.98 6.29 -13.48
C HIS A 568 -10.30 5.67 -13.93
N VAL A 569 -10.56 4.44 -13.49
CA VAL A 569 -11.85 3.76 -13.67
C VAL A 569 -12.85 4.28 -12.64
N TYR A 570 -12.42 4.36 -11.38
CA TYR A 570 -13.24 4.91 -10.30
C TYR A 570 -12.43 5.93 -9.47
N PRO A 571 -12.95 7.15 -9.29
CA PRO A 571 -12.26 8.18 -8.54
C PRO A 571 -12.30 7.93 -7.01
N PHE A 572 -11.44 8.65 -6.28
CA PHE A 572 -11.50 8.68 -4.82
C PHE A 572 -12.90 9.11 -4.34
N GLY A 573 -13.41 8.42 -3.33
CA GLY A 573 -14.72 8.70 -2.78
C GLY A 573 -15.89 8.27 -3.68
N HIS A 574 -15.66 7.53 -4.78
CA HIS A 574 -16.74 7.01 -5.63
C HIS A 574 -17.58 5.94 -4.94
N GLY A 575 -18.88 5.92 -5.23
CA GLY A 575 -19.81 4.88 -4.80
C GLY A 575 -21.25 5.31 -5.08
N LEU A 576 -22.02 4.40 -5.65
CA LEU A 576 -23.44 4.58 -5.94
C LEU A 576 -24.28 4.09 -4.75
N THR A 577 -25.59 4.34 -4.84
CA THR A 577 -26.60 3.73 -3.99
C THR A 577 -27.87 3.45 -4.82
N TYR A 578 -28.92 2.91 -4.23
CA TYR A 578 -30.18 2.57 -4.93
C TYR A 578 -31.17 3.74 -5.05
N THR A 579 -30.70 4.95 -4.78
CA THR A 579 -31.50 6.18 -4.87
C THR A 579 -30.63 7.34 -5.35
N GLU A 580 -31.26 8.47 -5.63
CA GLU A 580 -30.57 9.69 -6.06
C GLU A 580 -30.69 10.77 -4.99
N PHE A 581 -29.64 11.60 -4.88
CA PHE A 581 -29.59 12.69 -3.93
C PHE A 581 -29.35 14.03 -4.63
N ARG A 582 -30.23 15.00 -4.37
CA ARG A 582 -30.05 16.39 -4.80
C ARG A 582 -29.43 17.22 -3.68
N TYR A 583 -28.34 17.91 -4.01
CA TYR A 583 -27.65 18.85 -3.14
C TYR A 583 -28.10 20.26 -3.52
N HIS A 584 -28.43 21.12 -2.56
CA HIS A 584 -28.89 22.49 -2.83
C HIS A 584 -28.63 23.43 -1.65
N ASP A 585 -28.87 24.74 -1.82
CA ASP A 585 -28.82 25.76 -0.76
C ASP A 585 -27.51 25.79 0.05
N LEU A 586 -26.38 25.80 -0.69
CA LEU A 586 -25.04 25.97 -0.12
C LEU A 586 -24.95 27.26 0.69
N SER A 587 -24.45 27.16 1.93
CA SER A 587 -24.25 28.28 2.85
C SER A 587 -22.99 28.08 3.67
N TYR A 588 -22.12 29.07 3.61
CA TYR A 588 -20.87 29.13 4.35
C TYR A 588 -20.43 30.59 4.49
N ARG A 589 -19.43 30.84 5.34
CA ARG A 589 -18.80 32.16 5.41
C ARG A 589 -17.76 32.28 4.32
N ARG A 590 -17.93 33.25 3.41
CA ARG A 590 -16.95 33.53 2.34
C ARG A 590 -15.58 33.98 2.88
N LEU A 591 -15.52 34.51 4.10
CA LEU A 591 -14.29 34.85 4.81
C LEU A 591 -14.10 33.91 6.01
N ALA A 592 -13.04 33.12 5.99
CA ALA A 592 -12.58 32.32 7.13
C ALA A 592 -11.22 32.83 7.64
N ASN A 593 -10.92 32.59 8.92
CA ASN A 593 -9.58 32.82 9.48
C ASN A 593 -8.89 31.48 9.66
N ALA A 594 -7.59 31.42 9.37
CA ALA A 594 -6.82 30.18 9.46
C ALA A 594 -6.88 29.53 10.86
N ASP A 595 -7.07 30.31 11.93
CA ASP A 595 -7.07 29.85 13.32
C ASP A 595 -8.46 29.47 13.86
N ALA A 596 -9.49 29.49 13.01
CA ALA A 596 -10.87 29.28 13.43
C ALA A 596 -11.64 28.40 12.45
N PRO A 597 -12.12 27.21 12.88
CA PRO A 597 -12.99 26.38 12.08
C PRO A 597 -14.31 27.09 11.71
N PHE A 598 -14.87 26.72 10.57
CA PHE A 598 -16.14 27.24 10.06
C PHE A 598 -17.06 26.08 9.61
N GLU A 599 -18.34 26.41 9.40
CA GLU A 599 -19.35 25.43 8.99
C GLU A 599 -19.69 25.61 7.50
N VAL A 600 -19.77 24.50 6.78
CA VAL A 600 -20.29 24.40 5.42
C VAL A 600 -21.63 23.66 5.49
N GLY A 601 -22.72 24.36 5.21
CA GLY A 601 -24.06 23.80 5.29
C GLY A 601 -24.79 23.79 3.96
N PHE A 602 -25.62 22.78 3.72
CA PHE A 602 -26.41 22.63 2.51
C PHE A 602 -27.65 21.74 2.79
N GLY A 603 -28.64 21.80 1.90
CA GLY A 603 -29.77 20.89 1.85
C GLY A 603 -29.43 19.64 1.04
N LEU A 604 -29.83 18.48 1.56
CA LEU A 604 -29.66 17.18 0.94
C LEU A 604 -31.03 16.50 0.85
N THR A 605 -31.54 16.30 -0.37
CA THR A 605 -32.85 15.70 -0.61
C THR A 605 -32.69 14.34 -1.27
N ASN A 606 -33.28 13.29 -0.70
CA ASN A 606 -33.44 12.01 -1.41
C ASN A 606 -34.56 12.16 -2.45
N THR A 607 -34.22 12.12 -3.74
CA THR A 607 -35.17 12.32 -4.84
C THR A 607 -35.68 11.01 -5.44
N GLY A 608 -35.11 9.87 -5.04
CA GLY A 608 -35.55 8.56 -5.51
C GLY A 608 -36.55 7.88 -4.58
N ALA A 609 -36.70 6.56 -4.76
CA ALA A 609 -37.76 5.76 -4.12
C ALA A 609 -37.27 4.90 -2.94
N THR A 610 -35.96 4.86 -2.68
CA THR A 610 -35.36 3.96 -1.68
C THR A 610 -34.76 4.78 -0.54
N THR A 611 -35.04 4.40 0.71
CA THR A 611 -34.32 4.94 1.88
C THR A 611 -32.85 4.54 1.79
N SER A 612 -31.94 5.50 1.89
CA SER A 612 -30.51 5.21 1.85
C SER A 612 -29.68 6.19 2.68
N ASP A 613 -28.43 5.83 2.89
CA ASP A 613 -27.39 6.71 3.41
C ASP A 613 -26.76 7.50 2.24
N GLU A 614 -26.22 8.67 2.54
CA GLU A 614 -25.34 9.42 1.64
C GLU A 614 -24.05 9.80 2.38
N VAL A 615 -22.91 9.73 1.70
CA VAL A 615 -21.62 10.18 2.23
C VAL A 615 -21.23 11.45 1.48
N VAL A 616 -21.51 12.58 2.11
CA VAL A 616 -21.19 13.90 1.57
C VAL A 616 -19.72 14.23 1.82
N GLN A 617 -19.07 14.82 0.82
CA GLN A 617 -17.63 15.13 0.86
C GLN A 617 -17.40 16.62 0.54
N VAL A 618 -16.54 17.28 1.32
CA VAL A 618 -16.17 18.69 1.15
C VAL A 618 -14.70 18.76 0.83
N TYR A 619 -14.39 19.41 -0.29
CA TYR A 619 -13.04 19.62 -0.76
C TYR A 619 -12.70 21.10 -0.84
N LEU A 620 -11.41 21.41 -0.64
CA LEU A 620 -10.83 22.70 -0.93
C LEU A 620 -9.71 22.57 -1.96
N ARG A 621 -9.53 23.60 -2.79
CA ARG A 621 -8.36 23.77 -3.67
C ARG A 621 -7.85 25.19 -3.53
N SER A 622 -6.55 25.36 -3.27
CA SER A 622 -5.92 26.69 -3.28
C SER A 622 -5.73 27.17 -4.72
N ARG A 623 -6.05 28.46 -4.98
CA ARG A 623 -5.83 29.08 -6.29
C ARG A 623 -4.47 29.81 -6.40
N ASP A 624 -3.97 30.32 -5.27
CA ASP A 624 -2.87 31.28 -5.24
C ASP A 624 -1.80 30.87 -4.21
N SER A 625 -1.30 29.64 -4.29
CA SER A 625 -0.21 29.19 -3.42
C SER A 625 1.15 29.75 -3.88
N ALA A 626 2.04 30.05 -2.93
CA ALA A 626 3.43 30.35 -3.22
C ALA A 626 4.17 29.21 -3.97
N TYR A 627 3.66 27.98 -3.92
CA TYR A 627 4.20 26.82 -4.62
C TYR A 627 3.52 26.51 -5.96
N GLY A 628 2.57 27.34 -6.41
CA GLY A 628 1.87 27.16 -7.68
C GLY A 628 0.96 25.93 -7.68
N ASP A 629 1.10 25.07 -8.69
CA ASP A 629 0.33 23.82 -8.88
C ASP A 629 0.87 22.62 -8.09
N ARG A 630 1.97 22.81 -7.34
CA ARG A 630 2.60 21.78 -6.48
C ARG A 630 1.89 21.57 -5.14
N VAL A 631 0.74 22.20 -4.94
CA VAL A 631 -0.17 21.95 -3.81
C VAL A 631 -1.35 21.08 -4.27
N PRO A 632 -2.08 20.43 -3.35
CA PRO A 632 -3.24 19.61 -3.72
C PRO A 632 -4.21 20.36 -4.64
N ARG A 633 -4.49 19.76 -5.81
CA ARG A 633 -5.53 20.21 -6.75
C ARG A 633 -6.93 20.02 -6.17
N LYS A 634 -7.06 19.12 -5.20
CA LYS A 634 -8.30 18.81 -4.48
C LYS A 634 -7.92 18.18 -3.15
N GLN A 635 -8.35 18.77 -2.03
CA GLN A 635 -8.07 18.31 -0.68
C GLN A 635 -9.38 18.03 0.05
N LEU A 636 -9.63 16.78 0.48
CA LEU A 636 -10.76 16.48 1.36
C LEU A 636 -10.52 17.15 2.73
N VAL A 637 -11.44 18.03 3.13
CA VAL A 637 -11.37 18.79 4.41
C VAL A 637 -12.53 18.49 5.34
N GLY A 638 -13.44 17.61 4.94
CA GLY A 638 -14.55 17.17 5.76
C GLY A 638 -15.44 16.21 5.00
N PHE A 639 -16.04 15.27 5.72
CA PHE A 639 -17.05 14.38 5.17
C PHE A 639 -18.04 13.97 6.28
N GLN A 640 -19.23 13.55 5.87
CA GLN A 640 -20.24 13.05 6.80
C GLN A 640 -21.07 11.97 6.12
N ARG A 641 -21.29 10.85 6.82
CA ARG A 641 -22.33 9.88 6.45
C ARG A 641 -23.65 10.28 7.08
N VAL A 642 -24.64 10.61 6.25
CA VAL A 642 -25.99 10.97 6.68
C VAL A 642 -26.89 9.75 6.51
N LYS A 643 -27.30 9.13 7.63
CA LYS A 643 -27.90 7.79 7.63
C LYS A 643 -29.42 7.78 7.41
N ALA A 644 -29.94 6.84 6.64
CA ALA A 644 -31.36 6.50 6.50
C ALA A 644 -32.25 7.69 6.11
N ILE A 645 -31.92 8.38 5.02
CA ILE A 645 -32.72 9.47 4.46
C ILE A 645 -33.88 8.86 3.65
N ALA A 646 -35.11 9.11 4.08
CA ALA A 646 -36.30 8.55 3.44
C ALA A 646 -36.58 9.20 2.06
N PRO A 647 -37.29 8.52 1.15
CA PRO A 647 -37.74 9.10 -0.12
C PRO A 647 -38.47 10.44 0.08
N GLY A 648 -38.05 11.47 -0.66
CA GLY A 648 -38.60 12.82 -0.57
C GLY A 648 -38.17 13.63 0.68
N GLU A 649 -37.43 13.03 1.62
CA GLU A 649 -36.92 13.72 2.80
C GLU A 649 -35.78 14.68 2.41
N THR A 650 -35.85 15.92 2.90
CA THR A 650 -34.74 16.87 2.87
C THR A 650 -34.10 16.99 4.25
N ARG A 651 -32.78 16.80 4.34
CA ARG A 651 -31.99 17.07 5.55
C ARG A 651 -31.07 18.26 5.36
N ARG A 652 -30.97 19.09 6.41
CA ARG A 652 -29.93 20.10 6.49
C ARG A 652 -28.65 19.47 7.03
N VAL A 653 -27.58 19.52 6.25
CA VAL A 653 -26.25 19.03 6.62
C VAL A 653 -25.37 20.22 7.00
N SER A 654 -24.48 20.04 7.99
CA SER A 654 -23.46 21.02 8.39
C SER A 654 -22.17 20.29 8.67
N ILE A 655 -21.13 20.59 7.90
CA ILE A 655 -19.80 20.00 8.03
C ILE A 655 -18.86 21.06 8.56
N ARG A 656 -18.23 20.75 9.70
CA ARG A 656 -17.17 21.57 10.28
C ARG A 656 -15.89 21.38 9.49
N VAL A 657 -15.35 22.46 8.97
CA VAL A 657 -14.07 22.50 8.25
C VAL A 657 -13.05 23.24 9.12
N ASP A 658 -11.89 22.63 9.35
CA ASP A 658 -10.74 23.30 9.96
C ASP A 658 -9.80 23.83 8.87
N PRO A 659 -9.63 25.15 8.71
CA PRO A 659 -8.66 25.71 7.75
C PRO A 659 -7.23 25.18 7.93
N GLN A 660 -6.86 24.68 9.11
CA GLN A 660 -5.57 24.05 9.32
C GLN A 660 -5.35 22.80 8.46
N ASP A 661 -6.41 22.15 7.96
CA ASP A 661 -6.30 21.02 7.02
C ASP A 661 -5.74 21.43 5.65
N MET A 662 -5.68 22.74 5.36
CA MET A 662 -5.10 23.33 4.15
C MET A 662 -3.67 23.85 4.35
N PHE A 663 -2.98 23.45 5.42
CA PHE A 663 -1.62 23.91 5.63
C PHE A 663 -0.67 23.45 4.52
N VAL A 664 0.31 24.29 4.22
CA VAL A 664 1.53 23.97 3.48
C VAL A 664 2.73 24.23 4.38
N TRP A 665 3.87 23.61 4.12
CA TRP A 665 5.08 23.90 4.88
C TRP A 665 5.75 25.17 4.35
N ASP A 666 5.99 26.17 5.20
CA ASP A 666 6.76 27.36 4.85
C ASP A 666 8.26 27.05 4.98
N VAL A 667 8.96 26.85 3.86
CA VAL A 667 10.41 26.58 3.86
C VAL A 667 11.26 27.77 4.29
N VAL A 668 10.72 28.99 4.27
CA VAL A 668 11.45 30.20 4.72
C VAL A 668 11.49 30.26 6.24
N ARG A 669 10.39 29.89 6.89
CA ARG A 669 10.23 29.94 8.35
C ARG A 669 10.31 28.58 9.05
N GLN A 670 10.39 27.50 8.27
CA GLN A 670 10.47 26.10 8.72
C GLN A 670 9.31 25.72 9.67
N ARG A 671 8.06 25.97 9.24
CA ARG A 671 6.85 25.63 10.01
C ARG A 671 5.62 25.47 9.10
N PRO A 672 4.55 24.78 9.54
CA PRO A 672 3.30 24.74 8.79
C PRO A 672 2.62 26.13 8.81
N VAL A 673 2.02 26.51 7.67
CA VAL A 673 1.24 27.73 7.50
C VAL A 673 0.02 27.46 6.62
N VAL A 674 -1.09 28.13 6.90
CA VAL A 674 -2.21 28.22 5.96
C VAL A 674 -2.03 29.52 5.18
N GLU A 675 -1.94 29.44 3.86
CA GLU A 675 -1.73 30.63 3.03
C GLU A 675 -2.99 31.51 2.97
N THR A 676 -2.77 32.81 2.90
CA THR A 676 -3.83 33.78 2.59
C THR A 676 -4.13 33.74 1.09
N GLY A 677 -5.37 33.38 0.74
CA GLY A 677 -5.78 33.34 -0.66
C GLY A 677 -7.20 32.83 -0.89
N ASP A 678 -7.60 32.87 -2.15
CA ASP A 678 -8.85 32.29 -2.62
C ASP A 678 -8.72 30.76 -2.77
N HIS A 679 -9.80 30.09 -2.40
CA HIS A 679 -9.95 28.65 -2.47
C HIS A 679 -11.26 28.28 -3.15
N ASP A 680 -11.23 27.27 -4.02
CA ASP A 680 -12.46 26.61 -4.48
C ASP A 680 -13.02 25.77 -3.35
N LEU A 681 -14.24 26.04 -2.92
CA LEU A 681 -15.03 25.20 -2.03
C LEU A 681 -15.91 24.30 -2.88
N MET A 682 -15.79 22.99 -2.71
CA MET A 682 -16.50 22.00 -3.51
C MET A 682 -17.20 21.01 -2.57
N VAL A 683 -18.50 20.76 -2.80
CA VAL A 683 -19.27 19.75 -2.08
C VAL A 683 -19.79 18.74 -3.09
N GLY A 684 -19.50 17.46 -2.84
CA GLY A 684 -19.77 16.39 -3.79
C GLY A 684 -20.14 15.06 -3.14
N ALA A 685 -20.48 14.10 -3.99
CA ALA A 685 -20.68 12.70 -3.64
C ALA A 685 -19.40 11.86 -3.81
N SER A 686 -18.44 12.34 -4.60
CA SER A 686 -17.09 11.79 -4.79
C SER A 686 -16.12 12.91 -5.16
N SER A 687 -14.84 12.58 -5.39
CA SER A 687 -13.88 13.61 -5.82
C SER A 687 -14.22 14.17 -7.19
N GLU A 688 -14.84 13.41 -8.09
CA GLU A 688 -15.20 13.85 -9.45
C GLU A 688 -16.70 14.15 -9.64
N ASP A 689 -17.55 13.86 -8.66
CA ASP A 689 -18.98 14.24 -8.65
C ASP A 689 -19.21 15.42 -7.69
N ILE A 690 -18.79 16.62 -8.13
CA ILE A 690 -19.02 17.88 -7.41
C ILE A 690 -20.38 18.44 -7.81
N ARG A 691 -21.25 18.64 -6.81
CA ARG A 691 -22.66 19.04 -7.00
C ARG A 691 -22.95 20.47 -6.58
N LEU A 692 -22.12 21.02 -5.68
CA LEU A 692 -22.18 22.42 -5.27
C LEU A 692 -20.75 22.96 -5.19
N ASP A 693 -20.56 24.20 -5.65
CA ASP A 693 -19.27 24.88 -5.54
C ASP A 693 -19.44 26.34 -5.11
N GLY A 694 -18.34 26.93 -4.66
CA GLY A 694 -18.28 28.34 -4.29
C GLY A 694 -16.84 28.81 -4.06
N LEU A 695 -16.67 30.12 -3.89
CA LEU A 695 -15.38 30.71 -3.58
C LEU A 695 -15.26 31.01 -2.08
N LEU A 696 -14.15 30.60 -1.47
CA LEU A 696 -13.81 30.85 -0.08
C LEU A 696 -12.48 31.62 0.00
N PHE A 697 -12.46 32.74 0.72
CA PHE A 697 -11.22 33.42 1.06
C PHE A 697 -10.78 33.02 2.47
N ILE A 698 -9.58 32.46 2.60
CA ILE A 698 -8.96 32.14 3.89
C ILE A 698 -7.94 33.23 4.22
N LYS A 699 -8.12 33.88 5.36
CA LYS A 699 -7.14 34.81 5.93
C LYS A 699 -6.15 34.03 6.79
N GLY A 700 -4.98 33.75 6.23
CA GLY A 700 -3.87 33.08 6.89
C GLY A 700 -2.60 33.94 6.88
N GLU A 701 -1.51 33.37 6.38
CA GLU A 701 -0.21 34.02 6.28
C GLU A 701 0.30 34.08 4.83
N ARG A 702 1.39 34.80 4.57
CA ARG A 702 2.06 34.80 3.25
C ARG A 702 3.46 34.24 3.36
N ILE A 703 3.81 33.35 2.44
CA ILE A 703 5.19 32.84 2.30
C ILE A 703 5.99 33.87 1.51
N GLY A 704 7.07 34.35 2.15
CA GLY A 704 7.97 35.36 1.58
C GLY A 704 8.90 34.79 0.52
N GLY A 705 9.83 35.61 0.03
CA GLY A 705 10.94 35.10 -0.78
C GLY A 705 11.97 34.39 0.10
N LEU A 706 12.65 33.39 -0.47
CA LEU A 706 13.72 32.66 0.21
C LEU A 706 15.04 33.44 0.10
N ASP A 707 15.61 33.78 1.26
CA ASP A 707 16.92 34.41 1.36
C ASP A 707 18.02 33.34 1.51
N LEU A 708 18.77 33.12 0.42
CA LEU A 708 19.93 32.24 0.39
C LEU A 708 21.26 32.99 0.62
N THR A 709 21.25 34.26 1.03
CA THR A 709 22.50 35.02 1.29
C THR A 709 23.18 34.61 2.59
N THR A 710 22.44 33.94 3.47
CA THR A 710 22.95 33.17 4.60
C THR A 710 23.09 31.70 4.20
N VAL A 711 24.08 30.99 4.74
CA VAL A 711 24.23 29.55 4.54
C VAL A 711 22.95 28.82 4.96
N ARG A 712 22.37 28.03 4.05
CA ARG A 712 21.20 27.17 4.29
C ARG A 712 21.51 25.73 3.92
N ASN A 713 21.02 24.78 4.71
CA ASN A 713 21.01 23.39 4.29
C ASN A 713 20.05 23.23 3.11
N ALA A 714 20.52 22.60 2.04
CA ALA A 714 19.80 22.44 0.79
C ALA A 714 18.53 21.60 1.01
N TRP A 715 18.65 20.47 1.69
CA TRP A 715 17.55 19.53 1.96
C TRP A 715 16.37 20.18 2.71
N GLU A 716 16.66 21.06 3.67
CA GLU A 716 15.63 21.75 4.44
C GLU A 716 14.81 22.75 3.59
N HIS A 717 15.43 23.35 2.57
CA HIS A 717 14.88 24.53 1.90
C HIS A 717 14.49 24.31 0.43
N TYR A 718 14.94 23.25 -0.23
CA TYR A 718 14.44 22.93 -1.57
C TYR A 718 12.95 22.52 -1.51
N THR A 719 12.27 22.77 -2.63
CA THR A 719 10.79 22.68 -2.75
C THR A 719 10.34 21.85 -3.95
N MET A 720 11.28 21.49 -4.81
CA MET A 720 11.08 20.73 -6.04
C MET A 720 12.34 19.93 -6.31
N SER A 721 12.20 18.74 -6.86
CA SER A 721 13.32 17.89 -7.21
C SER A 721 12.95 16.86 -8.26
N SER A 722 13.97 16.28 -8.88
CA SER A 722 13.86 15.10 -9.73
C SER A 722 15.09 14.23 -9.54
N GLY A 723 14.88 12.93 -9.32
CA GLY A 723 15.94 11.93 -9.34
C GLY A 723 16.88 11.92 -8.13
N ILE A 724 16.56 12.64 -7.06
CA ILE A 724 17.48 12.82 -5.93
C ILE A 724 17.36 11.75 -4.84
N THR A 725 18.43 11.61 -4.04
CA THR A 725 18.45 10.83 -2.79
C THR A 725 18.79 11.74 -1.61
N HIS A 726 18.54 11.28 -0.38
CA HIS A 726 18.94 12.01 0.83
C HIS A 726 19.91 11.17 1.65
N TRP A 727 20.95 11.82 2.15
CA TRP A 727 21.95 11.15 2.99
C TRP A 727 22.19 11.94 4.26
N GLU A 728 22.24 11.27 5.41
CA GLU A 728 22.42 11.95 6.68
C GLU A 728 23.84 12.54 6.81
N VAL A 729 23.90 13.84 7.12
CA VAL A 729 25.15 14.61 7.28
C VAL A 729 25.72 14.43 8.68
N SER A 730 24.87 14.38 9.71
CA SER A 730 25.33 14.22 11.09
C SER A 730 24.26 13.66 12.01
N LYS A 731 24.52 12.46 12.57
CA LYS A 731 23.72 11.90 13.67
C LYS A 731 23.63 12.87 14.84
N ARG A 732 24.70 13.61 15.15
CA ARG A 732 24.70 14.58 16.26
C ARG A 732 23.67 15.69 16.03
N ASN A 733 23.52 16.18 14.79
CA ASN A 733 22.48 17.15 14.46
C ASN A 733 21.09 16.55 14.70
N THR A 734 20.86 15.32 14.23
CA THR A 734 19.61 14.56 14.43
C THR A 734 19.28 14.40 15.91
N LEU A 735 20.26 14.03 16.73
CA LEU A 735 20.11 13.89 18.18
C LEU A 735 19.80 15.23 18.87
N GLN A 736 20.46 16.30 18.44
CA GLN A 736 20.26 17.64 18.98
C GLN A 736 19.00 18.33 18.45
N ARG A 737 18.37 17.75 17.41
CA ARG A 737 17.28 18.35 16.64
C ARG A 737 17.63 19.77 16.18
N ALA A 738 18.84 19.93 15.66
CA ALA A 738 19.45 21.23 15.35
C ALA A 738 19.28 21.67 13.89
N GLY A 739 18.59 20.88 13.05
CA GLY A 739 18.58 21.06 11.60
C GLY A 739 19.88 20.58 10.95
N GLY A 740 19.97 20.68 9.62
CA GLY A 740 21.09 20.19 8.82
C GLY A 740 21.23 18.67 8.91
N TYR A 741 20.11 17.95 8.81
CA TYR A 741 20.08 16.51 8.97
C TYR A 741 20.62 15.78 7.74
N HIS A 742 20.21 16.19 6.54
CA HIS A 742 20.53 15.48 5.30
C HIS A 742 21.18 16.39 4.26
N SER A 743 22.04 15.80 3.45
CA SER A 743 22.47 16.32 2.15
C SER A 743 21.58 15.75 1.06
N VAL A 744 21.62 16.36 -0.11
CA VAL A 744 20.91 15.89 -1.29
C VAL A 744 21.91 15.24 -2.25
N GLY A 745 21.71 13.96 -2.55
CA GLY A 745 22.49 13.18 -3.50
C GLY A 745 21.88 13.16 -4.90
N SER A 746 22.74 13.12 -5.92
CA SER A 746 22.37 12.86 -7.32
C SER A 746 22.65 11.40 -7.68
N ARG A 747 21.81 10.82 -8.55
CA ARG A 747 22.00 9.46 -9.08
C ARG A 747 22.60 9.47 -10.47
N ARG A 748 22.30 10.50 -11.27
CA ARG A 748 22.74 10.62 -12.68
C ARG A 748 22.86 12.07 -13.16
N ASP A 749 23.46 12.25 -14.35
CA ASP A 749 23.42 13.54 -15.07
C ASP A 749 21.97 13.96 -15.32
N GLY A 750 21.68 15.23 -15.04
CA GLY A 750 20.36 15.83 -15.23
C GLY A 750 19.44 15.76 -14.02
N ASP A 751 19.80 15.08 -12.94
CA ASP A 751 19.08 15.18 -11.67
C ASP A 751 19.16 16.62 -11.12
N TRP A 752 18.18 17.04 -10.33
CA TRP A 752 18.14 18.42 -9.85
C TRP A 752 17.32 18.63 -8.58
N ILE A 753 17.63 19.72 -7.88
CA ILE A 753 16.76 20.35 -6.89
C ILE A 753 16.44 21.79 -7.28
N GLY A 754 15.33 22.31 -6.78
CA GLY A 754 14.96 23.70 -6.94
C GLY A 754 14.34 24.35 -5.71
N PHE A 755 14.59 25.64 -5.59
CA PHE A 755 14.17 26.51 -4.50
C PHE A 755 13.17 27.52 -5.02
N THR A 756 11.99 27.57 -4.43
CA THR A 756 10.91 28.46 -4.85
C THR A 756 11.13 29.88 -4.33
N LYS A 757 10.96 30.89 -5.21
CA LYS A 757 10.98 32.33 -4.88
C LYS A 757 12.27 32.81 -4.20
N VAL A 758 13.44 32.38 -4.67
CA VAL A 758 14.75 32.87 -4.21
C VAL A 758 14.97 34.33 -4.59
N LEU A 759 15.49 35.13 -3.66
CA LEU A 759 15.83 36.53 -3.88
C LEU A 759 17.23 36.66 -4.50
N LEU A 760 17.34 37.16 -5.74
CA LEU A 760 18.61 37.23 -6.49
C LEU A 760 19.20 38.64 -6.61
N ASN A 761 18.61 39.63 -5.94
CA ASN A 761 19.05 41.03 -6.04
C ASN A 761 20.47 41.23 -5.50
N GLY A 762 21.41 41.62 -6.37
CA GLY A 762 22.80 41.92 -5.99
C GLY A 762 23.72 40.70 -5.89
N VAL A 763 23.23 39.51 -6.24
CA VAL A 763 23.99 38.26 -6.26
C VAL A 763 25.03 38.29 -7.37
N ASN A 764 26.26 37.91 -7.05
CA ASN A 764 27.39 37.84 -7.98
C ASN A 764 28.19 36.54 -7.88
N GLY A 765 27.82 35.63 -6.98
CA GLY A 765 28.48 34.35 -6.78
C GLY A 765 27.62 33.39 -5.98
N ILE A 766 28.08 32.16 -5.90
CA ILE A 766 27.48 31.09 -5.10
C ILE A 766 28.59 30.32 -4.39
N GLU A 767 28.29 29.87 -3.18
CA GLU A 767 29.05 28.90 -2.41
C GLU A 767 28.19 27.65 -2.20
N LEU A 768 28.78 26.48 -2.47
CA LEU A 768 28.16 25.18 -2.24
C LEU A 768 29.09 24.34 -1.34
N ARG A 769 28.52 23.67 -0.34
CA ARG A 769 29.22 22.64 0.44
C ARG A 769 28.84 21.26 -0.11
N VAL A 770 29.79 20.58 -0.74
CA VAL A 770 29.54 19.35 -1.50
C VAL A 770 30.53 18.24 -1.16
N ALA A 771 30.10 17.00 -1.32
CA ALA A 771 30.93 15.79 -1.27
C ALA A 771 30.61 14.92 -2.50
N THR A 772 31.47 13.95 -2.80
CA THR A 772 31.24 12.93 -3.82
C THR A 772 31.39 11.53 -3.23
N THR A 773 30.66 10.57 -3.78
CA THR A 773 30.85 9.16 -3.45
C THR A 773 32.16 8.62 -4.02
N THR A 774 32.67 7.55 -3.40
CA THR A 774 33.78 6.74 -3.89
C THR A 774 33.30 5.45 -4.56
N HIS A 775 31.98 5.22 -4.62
CA HIS A 775 31.41 4.04 -5.25
C HIS A 775 31.62 4.02 -6.78
N ASP A 776 31.81 2.80 -7.27
CA ASP A 776 32.16 2.41 -8.63
C ASP A 776 31.10 2.82 -9.66
N TRP A 777 29.85 2.91 -9.22
CA TRP A 777 28.72 3.31 -10.08
C TRP A 777 28.76 4.79 -10.48
N ALA A 778 29.49 5.63 -9.74
CA ALA A 778 29.51 7.08 -9.99
C ALA A 778 30.58 7.46 -11.02
N ASP A 779 30.16 7.92 -12.19
CA ASP A 779 31.06 8.57 -13.15
C ASP A 779 31.21 10.07 -12.81
N LEU A 780 32.26 10.39 -12.07
CA LEU A 780 32.60 11.76 -11.67
C LEU A 780 33.36 12.56 -12.76
N THR A 781 33.50 12.01 -13.97
CA THR A 781 34.17 12.70 -15.08
C THR A 781 33.38 13.95 -15.49
N GLY A 782 33.92 15.13 -15.18
CA GLY A 782 33.23 16.38 -15.46
C GLY A 782 32.08 16.69 -14.49
N ALA A 783 32.08 16.09 -13.29
CA ALA A 783 31.12 16.38 -12.24
C ALA A 783 31.02 17.89 -11.98
N ALA A 784 29.79 18.40 -12.01
CA ALA A 784 29.50 19.81 -11.83
C ALA A 784 28.04 20.01 -11.42
N ILE A 785 27.73 21.21 -10.92
CA ILE A 785 26.37 21.65 -10.65
C ILE A 785 26.12 22.92 -11.47
N ASP A 786 25.13 22.87 -12.35
CA ASP A 786 24.64 24.00 -13.13
C ASP A 786 23.62 24.80 -12.31
N ILE A 787 23.79 26.12 -12.24
CA ILE A 787 22.91 27.03 -11.49
C ILE A 787 22.01 27.71 -12.51
N ARG A 788 20.70 27.45 -12.42
CA ARG A 788 19.70 27.90 -13.40
C ARG A 788 18.53 28.60 -12.73
N ILE A 789 17.80 29.39 -13.50
CA ILE A 789 16.60 30.07 -13.02
C ILE A 789 15.37 29.66 -13.83
N ASP A 790 14.23 29.72 -13.17
CA ASP A 790 12.87 29.56 -13.69
C ASP A 790 12.52 28.16 -14.24
N ALA A 791 13.49 27.35 -14.66
CA ALA A 791 13.34 25.93 -15.00
C ALA A 791 14.68 25.16 -14.89
N PRO A 792 14.68 23.81 -14.78
CA PRO A 792 15.90 22.99 -14.81
C PRO A 792 16.69 23.10 -16.13
N ASP A 793 16.02 23.39 -17.24
CA ASP A 793 16.63 23.67 -18.55
C ASP A 793 16.69 25.18 -18.86
N GLY A 794 16.24 26.02 -17.93
CA GLY A 794 16.18 27.47 -18.04
C GLY A 794 17.54 28.16 -18.09
N PRO A 795 17.56 29.50 -18.11
CA PRO A 795 18.79 30.28 -18.24
C PRO A 795 19.83 29.93 -17.18
N ARG A 796 21.02 29.52 -17.63
CA ARG A 796 22.16 29.22 -16.74
C ARG A 796 22.88 30.49 -16.28
N LEU A 797 22.95 30.67 -14.97
CA LEU A 797 23.69 31.75 -14.30
C LEU A 797 25.17 31.43 -14.14
N GLY A 798 25.51 30.17 -13.91
CA GLY A 798 26.88 29.70 -13.74
C GLY A 798 26.95 28.19 -13.53
N THR A 799 28.17 27.70 -13.35
CA THR A 799 28.46 26.28 -13.11
C THR A 799 29.51 26.19 -12.00
N VAL A 800 29.32 25.28 -11.04
CA VAL A 800 30.30 24.93 -10.02
C VAL A 800 30.89 23.57 -10.39
N ALA A 801 32.17 23.53 -10.78
CA ALA A 801 32.86 22.26 -11.02
C ALA A 801 33.09 21.55 -9.67
N VAL A 802 32.82 20.25 -9.61
CA VAL A 802 32.95 19.42 -8.42
C VAL A 802 34.05 18.38 -8.69
N GLY A 803 35.11 18.41 -7.89
CA GLY A 803 36.16 17.40 -7.93
C GLY A 803 35.83 16.21 -7.02
N PRO A 804 36.54 15.07 -7.18
CA PRO A 804 36.38 13.94 -6.27
C PRO A 804 36.81 14.34 -4.84
N THR A 805 36.05 13.83 -3.86
CA THR A 805 36.34 13.89 -2.41
C THR A 805 36.56 12.48 -1.86
N ASP A 806 36.98 12.38 -0.60
CA ASP A 806 37.34 11.11 0.04
C ASP A 806 36.13 10.24 0.45
N GLY A 807 34.92 10.79 0.38
CA GLY A 807 33.69 10.05 0.67
C GLY A 807 32.45 10.94 0.83
N LEU A 808 31.31 10.29 1.06
CA LEU A 808 29.97 10.89 1.14
C LEU A 808 29.79 11.97 2.23
N GLN A 809 30.69 11.99 3.23
CA GLN A 809 30.66 12.96 4.33
C GLN A 809 31.87 13.91 4.33
N ASP A 810 32.77 13.78 3.36
CA ASP A 810 33.99 14.60 3.24
C ASP A 810 33.72 15.87 2.44
N PHE A 811 32.84 16.70 3.00
CA PHE A 811 32.37 17.91 2.33
C PHE A 811 33.46 18.97 2.18
N VAL A 812 33.66 19.41 0.95
CA VAL A 812 34.46 20.57 0.57
C VAL A 812 33.57 21.78 0.26
N THR A 813 34.10 22.98 0.42
CA THR A 813 33.39 24.22 0.08
C THR A 813 33.89 24.79 -1.22
N LEU A 814 33.00 24.92 -2.20
CA LEU A 814 33.31 25.38 -3.55
C LEU A 814 32.60 26.70 -3.83
N ARG A 815 33.26 27.58 -4.58
CA ARG A 815 32.71 28.89 -4.97
C ARG A 815 32.80 29.09 -6.47
N ALA A 816 31.75 29.67 -7.06
CA ALA A 816 31.76 30.09 -8.45
C ALA A 816 31.14 31.49 -8.63
N PRO A 817 31.64 32.29 -9.58
CA PRO A 817 31.00 33.55 -9.94
C PRO A 817 29.66 33.30 -10.66
N LEU A 818 28.67 34.13 -10.35
CA LEU A 818 27.39 34.20 -11.06
C LEU A 818 27.32 35.57 -11.76
N PRO A 819 27.86 35.71 -12.98
CA PRO A 819 27.84 36.98 -13.69
C PRO A 819 26.39 37.40 -13.96
N GLY A 820 25.91 38.41 -13.24
CA GLY A 820 24.54 38.90 -13.34
C GLY A 820 24.18 39.24 -14.78
N ARG A 821 23.09 38.67 -15.29
CA ARG A 821 22.56 38.94 -16.63
C ARG A 821 21.34 39.88 -16.53
N PRO A 822 21.08 40.73 -17.53
CA PRO A 822 19.80 41.44 -17.60
C PRO A 822 18.65 40.43 -17.56
N GLY A 823 17.72 40.58 -16.61
CA GLY A 823 16.60 39.64 -16.40
C GLY A 823 16.71 38.70 -15.20
N THR A 824 17.82 38.73 -14.45
CA THR A 824 18.04 37.86 -13.26
C THR A 824 17.84 38.60 -11.93
N ARG A 825 17.11 39.73 -11.93
CA ARG A 825 16.83 40.57 -10.75
C ARG A 825 15.43 40.28 -10.25
N GLY A 826 15.25 40.26 -8.93
CA GLY A 826 13.97 40.00 -8.29
C GLY A 826 13.92 38.62 -7.66
N SER A 827 12.71 38.05 -7.64
CA SER A 827 12.45 36.73 -7.10
C SER A 827 12.31 35.74 -8.26
N HIS A 828 13.09 34.67 -8.22
CA HIS A 828 13.10 33.61 -9.23
C HIS A 828 13.08 32.24 -8.55
N ASP A 829 12.61 31.23 -9.26
CA ASP A 829 12.84 29.85 -8.86
C ASP A 829 14.28 29.48 -9.25
N LEU A 830 15.10 29.02 -8.30
CA LEU A 830 16.51 28.69 -8.51
C LEU A 830 16.68 27.18 -8.57
N TYR A 831 17.33 26.67 -9.62
CA TYR A 831 17.59 25.25 -9.83
C TYR A 831 19.09 24.96 -9.75
N LEU A 832 19.42 23.86 -9.09
CA LEU A 832 20.75 23.25 -9.06
C LEU A 832 20.68 21.91 -9.78
N VAL A 833 21.27 21.84 -10.97
CA VAL A 833 21.22 20.67 -11.86
C VAL A 833 22.57 19.95 -11.82
N PHE A 834 22.56 18.71 -11.37
CA PHE A 834 23.75 17.87 -11.23
C PHE A 834 24.15 17.33 -12.61
N ARG A 835 25.46 17.40 -12.93
CA ARG A 835 26.02 16.97 -14.22
C ARG A 835 26.58 15.54 -14.20
N SER A 836 26.38 14.83 -13.11
CA SER A 836 26.93 13.50 -12.81
C SER A 836 26.18 12.93 -11.61
N GLY A 837 26.12 11.59 -11.51
CA GLY A 837 25.68 10.88 -10.32
C GLY A 837 26.74 10.84 -9.24
N GLY A 838 26.33 10.75 -7.98
CA GLY A 838 27.26 10.62 -6.85
C GLY A 838 27.74 11.94 -6.26
N ILE A 839 27.16 13.08 -6.62
CA ILE A 839 27.39 14.38 -5.97
C ILE A 839 26.38 14.57 -4.83
N TYR A 840 26.86 14.96 -3.65
CA TYR A 840 26.08 15.20 -2.43
C TYR A 840 26.21 16.65 -2.00
N LEU A 841 25.09 17.38 -1.97
CA LEU A 841 25.02 18.79 -1.60
C LEU A 841 24.45 18.97 -0.19
N ASP A 842 25.24 19.51 0.73
CA ASP A 842 24.77 19.85 2.08
C ASP A 842 24.22 21.27 2.16
N THR A 843 25.03 22.28 1.86
CA THR A 843 24.59 23.69 2.00
C THR A 843 24.77 24.52 0.74
N VAL A 844 23.93 25.55 0.64
CA VAL A 844 23.94 26.57 -0.41
C VAL A 844 23.98 27.98 0.21
N GLN A 845 24.78 28.86 -0.37
CA GLN A 845 24.81 30.29 -0.06
C GLN A 845 25.02 31.13 -1.33
N LEU A 846 24.18 32.13 -1.55
CA LEU A 846 24.39 33.17 -2.56
C LEU A 846 25.28 34.28 -2.01
N LEU A 847 26.23 34.73 -2.82
CA LEU A 847 27.23 35.73 -2.45
C LEU A 847 26.87 37.07 -3.10
N HIS A 848 27.07 38.15 -2.34
CA HIS A 848 26.99 39.52 -2.82
C HIS A 848 28.38 40.10 -3.07
N ALA A 849 28.46 41.07 -3.98
CA ALA A 849 29.63 41.93 -4.06
C ALA A 849 29.82 42.63 -2.70
N ARG A 850 31.01 42.50 -2.09
CA ARG A 850 31.36 43.37 -0.96
C ARG A 850 31.13 44.82 -1.41
N PRO A 851 30.49 45.68 -0.59
CA PRO A 851 30.44 47.10 -0.90
C PRO A 851 31.88 47.56 -1.13
N ARG A 852 32.15 48.18 -2.28
CA ARG A 852 33.45 48.82 -2.52
C ARG A 852 33.56 49.98 -1.52
N GLY A 853 34.23 49.75 -0.39
CA GLY A 853 34.51 50.75 0.64
C GLY A 853 34.21 50.26 2.05
N ALA A 854 35.20 49.63 2.69
CA ALA A 854 35.38 49.61 4.14
C ALA A 854 36.85 49.93 4.41
#